data_AF-A0A928NXT9-F1
#
_entry.id   AF-A0A928NXT9-F1
#
_cell.length_a   1.000
_cell.length_b   1.000
_cell.length_c   1.000
_cell.angle_alpha   90.00
_cell.angle_beta   90.00
_cell.angle_gamma   90.00
#
_symmetry.space_group_name_H-M   'P 1'
#
loop_
_entity.id
_entity.type
_entity.pdbx_description
1 polymer ?
#
loop_
_entity_poly.entity_id
_entity_poly.type
_entity_poly.pdbx_seq_one_letter_code
_entity_poly.pdbx_strand_id
1 'polypeptide(L)'
;MNKFAENIKKHAIEYGSIPFWCWNDRLKGEELIRQMHYIKDMGCRGFFMHARTGLETEYLSDEWYDCIKTCIDEAERLGLEAWAYDENGWPSGFAGGKLLEDPENHAVFVEGELCEKYPEIVENTYAVYYFDGNGIPRLTETVVDGASRYLHVTVGTDGSYVDTMRADVTDKFLEATHGEYKKKFPEDFGRGLTGFFTDEPQYYRWKTPFSKKMDEWFLDEYGYSVKEALPSLFCDYKGAEEFRYDYHKMTNRKFTENFSKRMYDWAENNGIRITGHFVEENSLRGQMMCCGDIMPQYLYEHIPGIDYLGRKLQTDLAHKQLGSVCAQTGRKKAISEMFGCCGWDVSPRELKHITELQYASGVNVTCQHLLPYSIRGERKRDYPNFYSEHNLWGKEMKNFNQYFNNLGYMLSMGEEVADTLVIHPIHSAWLKFKRIEMKTSVAELDGDFEALCYLLSGNGIGYHFGNEEIMKNLASVEDNYIRIGLCKYNKVVLPACDTLDKETVELLSQFMENGGKVYTYKHHLPKRIDGRLAELDIFGNCRDVTDADVISEILGSQAVILEYPENVALSDVRVMVRSTEYGRLIYITNLTGKDIYGINVKSKGSERLGKLDIAALDISAIRGRKTSDGVEAIIDLFGSESYVLCEYEAPDFLPYVESEPKKFIKLNSPFKVKDLPVNYITLDRARVSLNGAEPSELRPMERIRDELLYDRYCGKVTLIFPFELKCTPNKLELISETARVSEYIRVNGKKVKMGNDFAIDRSFRVTDIAPYVKEGANNVELDIDYYQSDYVYYVLYGGVSESLRNCLVFDTEIENVYLRGNFAVDTDPACFTFCENNGIRYSKEGGLALVAQRKDINAGNIVTDGYPFFAGEITFSTTVTHKKGDTTWLRLTGRYATAEISVNGKKVGVLLLSEDIDLKDFLCEGENELTVTLCNSYRNLMGPHHGEIAEPLSVNPKTFSFEKKWENGKCEKFNDGYAFVRFGIDS
;
A
#
# COMPACT_ATOMS: atom_id res chain seq x y z
N MET A 1 3.55 -8.93 36.76
CA MET A 1 4.01 -9.35 35.42
C MET A 1 5.38 -8.68 35.23
N ASN A 2 6.21 -9.04 34.24
CA ASN A 2 7.49 -8.33 34.05
C ASN A 2 7.20 -6.85 33.69
N LYS A 3 7.92 -5.89 34.30
CA LYS A 3 7.77 -4.43 34.06
C LYS A 3 7.83 -4.05 32.58
N PHE A 4 8.70 -4.71 31.83
CA PHE A 4 8.85 -4.51 30.39
C PHE A 4 7.55 -4.85 29.63
N ALA A 5 6.95 -6.01 29.92
CA ALA A 5 5.68 -6.42 29.33
C ALA A 5 4.51 -5.53 29.78
N GLU A 6 4.52 -5.07 31.05
CA GLU A 6 3.51 -4.13 31.56
C GLU A 6 3.58 -2.77 30.84
N ASN A 7 4.79 -2.30 30.55
CA ASN A 7 5.03 -1.08 29.78
C ASN A 7 4.47 -1.20 28.35
N ILE A 8 4.78 -2.29 27.65
CA ILE A 8 4.25 -2.54 26.30
C ILE A 8 2.72 -2.61 26.33
N LYS A 9 2.12 -3.40 27.22
CA LYS A 9 0.64 -3.53 27.31
C LYS A 9 -0.05 -2.20 27.56
N LYS A 10 0.58 -1.29 28.29
CA LYS A 10 0.01 0.02 28.63
C LYS A 10 0.04 0.99 27.44
N HIS A 11 1.11 0.97 26.65
CA HIS A 11 1.38 2.01 25.65
C HIS A 11 1.24 1.52 24.18
N ALA A 12 1.14 0.22 23.93
CA ALA A 12 1.01 -0.36 22.59
C ALA A 12 -0.14 0.26 21.77
N ILE A 13 -1.28 0.55 22.40
CA ILE A 13 -2.43 1.13 21.69
C ILE A 13 -2.15 2.54 21.14
N GLU A 14 -1.18 3.27 21.68
CA GLU A 14 -0.76 4.57 21.14
C GLU A 14 -0.15 4.43 19.74
N TYR A 15 0.36 3.24 19.41
CA TYR A 15 0.91 2.86 18.10
C TYR A 15 -0.09 2.00 17.31
N GLY A 16 -1.35 2.03 17.71
CA GLY A 16 -2.41 1.31 17.03
C GLY A 16 -2.68 1.84 15.63
N SER A 17 -3.20 0.95 14.76
CA SER A 17 -3.55 1.33 13.39
C SER A 17 -4.52 2.51 13.35
N ILE A 18 -4.34 3.36 12.34
CA ILE A 18 -5.24 4.47 12.01
C ILE A 18 -5.67 4.24 10.55
N PRO A 19 -6.70 3.42 10.29
CA PRO A 19 -7.13 3.09 8.93
C PRO A 19 -7.76 4.25 8.17
N PHE A 20 -7.73 4.15 6.85
CA PHE A 20 -8.64 4.90 5.98
C PHE A 20 -10.05 4.35 6.08
N TRP A 21 -10.92 5.08 6.79
CA TRP A 21 -12.34 4.81 6.83
C TRP A 21 -13.03 5.57 5.71
N CYS A 22 -13.22 4.88 4.59
CA CYS A 22 -13.71 5.44 3.35
C CYS A 22 -15.20 5.73 3.44
N TRP A 23 -15.53 7.00 3.57
CA TRP A 23 -16.87 7.54 3.45
C TRP A 23 -17.22 7.61 1.96
N ASN A 24 -17.96 6.60 1.53
CA ASN A 24 -18.19 6.31 0.12
C ASN A 24 -19.66 6.00 -0.16
N ASP A 25 -20.62 6.49 0.61
CA ASP A 25 -22.05 6.33 0.32
C ASP A 25 -22.79 7.50 0.99
N ARG A 26 -24.13 7.49 0.99
CA ARG A 26 -24.90 8.40 1.81
C ARG A 26 -24.73 8.06 3.29
N LEU A 27 -24.13 8.99 4.01
CA LEU A 27 -23.72 8.80 5.40
C LEU A 27 -24.91 8.92 6.35
N LYS A 28 -24.92 8.11 7.40
CA LYS A 28 -25.94 8.11 8.45
C LYS A 28 -25.27 7.97 9.81
N GLY A 29 -25.59 8.88 10.74
CA GLY A 29 -24.98 8.91 12.07
C GLY A 29 -25.02 7.58 12.84
N GLU A 30 -26.16 6.86 12.80
CA GLU A 30 -26.30 5.55 13.48
C GLU A 30 -25.32 4.50 12.96
N GLU A 31 -25.03 4.55 11.66
CA GLU A 31 -24.15 3.59 11.00
C GLU A 31 -22.68 3.97 11.19
N LEU A 32 -22.38 5.27 11.15
CA LEU A 32 -21.07 5.79 11.49
C LEU A 32 -20.64 5.32 12.89
N ILE A 33 -21.52 5.49 13.88
CA ILE A 33 -21.30 5.03 15.26
C ILE A 33 -21.06 3.51 15.31
N ARG A 34 -21.88 2.72 14.61
CA ARG A 34 -21.74 1.26 14.58
C ARG A 34 -20.37 0.81 14.03
N GLN A 35 -19.91 1.42 12.93
CA GLN A 35 -18.60 1.11 12.35
C GLN A 35 -17.45 1.59 13.25
N MET A 36 -17.61 2.70 13.99
CA MET A 36 -16.61 3.14 14.98
C MET A 36 -16.44 2.14 16.13
N HIS A 37 -17.53 1.50 16.59
CA HIS A 37 -17.43 0.39 17.54
C HIS A 37 -16.66 -0.80 16.95
N TYR A 38 -16.88 -1.12 15.68
CA TYR A 38 -16.11 -2.16 15.00
C TYR A 38 -14.61 -1.80 14.91
N ILE A 39 -14.28 -0.55 14.55
CA ILE A 39 -12.90 -0.02 14.54
C ILE A 39 -12.25 -0.14 15.93
N LYS A 40 -13.00 0.18 16.99
CA LYS A 40 -12.54 0.02 18.38
C LYS A 40 -12.26 -1.44 18.72
N ASP A 41 -13.18 -2.34 18.37
CA ASP A 41 -13.09 -3.77 18.69
C ASP A 41 -11.93 -4.46 17.96
N MET A 42 -11.56 -3.97 16.78
CA MET A 42 -10.35 -4.38 16.06
C MET A 42 -9.04 -3.90 16.70
N GLY A 43 -9.07 -3.08 17.76
CA GLY A 43 -7.85 -2.61 18.42
C GLY A 43 -7.12 -1.48 17.69
N CYS A 44 -7.82 -0.71 16.86
CA CYS A 44 -7.28 0.50 16.22
C CYS A 44 -7.16 1.66 17.22
N ARG A 45 -6.28 2.62 16.92
CA ARG A 45 -6.08 3.85 17.71
C ARG A 45 -7.00 4.98 17.27
N GLY A 46 -7.34 5.04 15.99
CA GLY A 46 -8.14 6.10 15.40
C GLY A 46 -8.66 5.70 14.04
N PHE A 47 -9.02 6.69 13.23
CA PHE A 47 -9.42 6.53 11.83
C PHE A 47 -9.33 7.87 11.09
N PHE A 48 -9.15 7.80 9.78
CA PHE A 48 -9.27 8.94 8.87
C PHE A 48 -10.64 8.90 8.20
N MET A 49 -11.44 9.97 8.34
CA MET A 49 -12.76 10.11 7.70
C MET A 49 -12.59 10.49 6.23
N HIS A 50 -12.27 9.50 5.40
CA HIS A 50 -11.77 9.65 4.03
C HIS A 50 -12.91 9.75 3.03
N ALA A 51 -13.15 10.92 2.44
CA ALA A 51 -14.09 11.08 1.32
C ALA A 51 -13.57 10.30 0.09
N ARG A 52 -14.41 9.46 -0.50
CA ARG A 52 -13.95 8.53 -1.55
C ARG A 52 -15.00 8.27 -2.62
N THR A 53 -14.55 7.75 -3.77
CA THR A 53 -15.38 7.27 -4.89
C THR A 53 -16.67 6.59 -4.40
N GLY A 54 -17.81 7.10 -4.87
CA GLY A 54 -19.13 6.65 -4.45
C GLY A 54 -19.81 7.48 -3.34
N LEU A 55 -19.16 8.50 -2.78
CA LEU A 55 -19.72 9.38 -1.76
C LEU A 55 -20.96 10.16 -2.27
N GLU A 56 -22.15 9.85 -1.74
CA GLU A 56 -23.38 10.59 -2.08
C GLU A 56 -23.61 11.82 -1.17
N THR A 57 -23.06 11.83 0.04
CA THR A 57 -23.11 13.00 0.93
C THR A 57 -22.11 14.05 0.47
N GLU A 58 -22.59 15.22 0.02
CA GLU A 58 -21.75 16.27 -0.55
C GLU A 58 -20.63 16.71 0.41
N TYR A 59 -19.38 16.67 -0.08
CA TYR A 59 -18.19 17.04 0.69
C TYR A 59 -18.24 18.50 1.15
N LEU A 60 -17.89 18.77 2.41
CA LEU A 60 -17.97 20.09 3.07
C LEU A 60 -19.39 20.72 3.13
N SER A 61 -20.45 19.95 2.88
CA SER A 61 -21.83 20.37 3.15
C SER A 61 -22.14 20.38 4.66
N ASP A 62 -23.28 20.96 5.05
CA ASP A 62 -23.73 20.88 6.45
C ASP A 62 -24.01 19.41 6.87
N GLU A 63 -24.54 18.56 5.99
CA GLU A 63 -24.75 17.12 6.26
C GLU A 63 -23.41 16.40 6.50
N TRP A 64 -22.36 16.77 5.76
CA TRP A 64 -21.00 16.28 5.98
C TRP A 64 -20.49 16.69 7.38
N TYR A 65 -20.62 17.95 7.75
CA TYR A 65 -20.16 18.44 9.06
C TYR A 65 -20.95 17.84 10.23
N ASP A 66 -22.25 17.56 10.06
CA ASP A 66 -23.04 16.82 11.06
C ASP A 66 -22.50 15.40 11.26
N CYS A 67 -22.07 14.73 10.18
CA CYS A 67 -21.41 13.43 10.25
C CYS A 67 -20.05 13.51 10.94
N ILE A 68 -19.23 14.52 10.62
CA ILE A 68 -17.94 14.78 11.31
C ILE A 68 -18.18 14.99 12.80
N LYS A 69 -19.14 15.82 13.19
CA LYS A 69 -19.46 16.06 14.61
C LYS A 69 -19.88 14.79 15.34
N THR A 70 -20.74 13.99 14.71
CA THR A 70 -21.15 12.68 15.24
C THR A 70 -19.94 11.79 15.52
N CYS A 71 -18.96 11.78 14.62
CA CYS A 71 -17.76 10.96 14.78
C CYS A 71 -16.78 11.53 15.81
N ILE A 72 -16.65 12.86 15.93
CA ILE A 72 -15.86 13.50 16.98
C ILE A 72 -16.41 13.11 18.36
N ASP A 73 -17.72 13.26 18.56
CA ASP A 73 -18.38 12.99 19.84
C ASP A 73 -18.24 11.53 20.25
N GLU A 74 -18.47 10.61 19.32
CA GLU A 74 -18.36 9.18 19.62
C GLU A 74 -16.89 8.73 19.78
N ALA A 75 -15.95 9.34 19.05
CA ALA A 75 -14.52 9.02 19.18
C ALA A 75 -14.01 9.39 20.57
N GLU A 76 -14.43 10.53 21.13
CA GLU A 76 -14.11 10.91 22.50
C GLU A 76 -14.60 9.85 23.51
N ARG A 77 -15.83 9.36 23.34
CA ARG A 77 -16.43 8.32 24.20
C ARG A 77 -15.68 6.99 24.11
N LEU A 78 -15.18 6.64 22.93
CA LEU A 78 -14.44 5.39 22.68
C LEU A 78 -12.94 5.52 22.96
N GLY A 79 -12.42 6.73 23.18
CA GLY A 79 -10.99 7.02 23.29
C GLY A 79 -10.23 6.74 21.98
N LEU A 80 -10.88 7.01 20.84
CA LEU A 80 -10.29 6.93 19.50
C LEU A 80 -9.82 8.31 19.03
N GLU A 81 -8.85 8.35 18.13
CA GLU A 81 -8.44 9.57 17.43
C GLU A 81 -9.27 9.75 16.15
N ALA A 82 -10.12 10.79 16.11
CA ALA A 82 -10.82 11.18 14.88
C ALA A 82 -9.95 12.14 14.07
N TRP A 83 -9.64 11.77 12.83
CA TRP A 83 -8.87 12.59 11.90
C TRP A 83 -9.73 12.95 10.68
N ALA A 84 -9.70 14.22 10.30
CA ALA A 84 -10.31 14.67 9.05
C ALA A 84 -9.40 14.31 7.89
N TYR A 85 -10.00 13.98 6.75
CA TYR A 85 -9.30 13.90 5.48
C TYR A 85 -9.55 15.22 4.74
N ASP A 86 -8.51 15.85 4.22
CA ASP A 86 -8.58 17.25 3.77
C ASP A 86 -9.05 17.42 2.31
N GLU A 87 -9.38 16.33 1.62
CA GLU A 87 -9.75 16.31 0.21
C GLU A 87 -11.00 15.43 -0.08
N ASN A 88 -11.57 15.54 -1.28
CA ASN A 88 -12.50 14.53 -1.82
C ASN A 88 -11.77 13.68 -2.86
N GLY A 89 -11.49 12.41 -2.54
CA GLY A 89 -10.50 11.63 -3.27
C GLY A 89 -9.08 12.16 -3.04
N TRP A 90 -8.15 11.83 -3.93
CA TRP A 90 -6.76 12.28 -3.88
C TRP A 90 -6.35 12.81 -5.27
N PRO A 91 -5.33 13.67 -5.39
CA PRO A 91 -4.44 14.17 -4.33
C PRO A 91 -4.90 15.48 -3.67
N SER A 92 -4.44 15.76 -2.45
CA SER A 92 -4.79 16.98 -1.71
C SER A 92 -4.33 18.26 -2.40
N GLY A 93 -5.14 19.31 -2.24
CA GLY A 93 -4.78 20.69 -2.56
C GLY A 93 -5.86 21.50 -3.25
N PHE A 94 -6.98 20.88 -3.67
CA PHE A 94 -8.00 21.53 -4.49
C PHE A 94 -9.42 21.55 -3.88
N ALA A 95 -9.60 20.97 -2.69
CA ALA A 95 -10.78 21.10 -1.83
C ALA A 95 -12.11 20.70 -2.51
N GLY A 96 -12.18 19.48 -3.03
CA GLY A 96 -13.36 18.91 -3.69
C GLY A 96 -13.69 19.55 -5.02
N GLY A 97 -12.73 20.24 -5.63
CA GLY A 97 -12.86 20.94 -6.90
C GLY A 97 -13.07 22.46 -6.76
N LYS A 98 -13.27 22.96 -5.54
CA LYS A 98 -13.57 24.37 -5.28
C LYS A 98 -12.48 25.32 -5.80
N LEU A 99 -11.21 24.94 -5.67
CA LEU A 99 -10.11 25.77 -6.18
C LEU A 99 -9.97 25.71 -7.70
N LEU A 100 -10.51 24.67 -8.34
CA LEU A 100 -10.45 24.48 -9.80
C LEU A 100 -11.41 25.41 -10.55
N GLU A 101 -12.37 26.03 -9.86
CA GLU A 101 -13.28 27.04 -10.44
C GLU A 101 -12.53 28.29 -10.92
N ASP A 102 -11.38 28.59 -10.33
CA ASP A 102 -10.51 29.71 -10.70
C ASP A 102 -9.28 29.18 -11.49
N PRO A 103 -9.22 29.39 -12.82
CA PRO A 103 -8.09 28.96 -13.64
C PRO A 103 -6.74 29.56 -13.24
N GLU A 104 -6.70 30.59 -12.40
CA GLU A 104 -5.45 31.11 -11.84
C GLU A 104 -4.77 30.16 -10.85
N ASN A 105 -5.51 29.19 -10.31
CA ASN A 105 -4.98 28.18 -9.41
C ASN A 105 -4.50 26.92 -10.14
N HIS A 106 -4.87 26.72 -11.40
CA HIS A 106 -4.60 25.47 -12.13
C HIS A 106 -3.11 25.15 -12.19
N ALA A 107 -2.78 23.85 -12.08
CA ALA A 107 -1.43 23.36 -12.24
C ALA A 107 -0.86 23.77 -13.60
N VAL A 108 0.38 24.25 -13.63
CA VAL A 108 1.04 24.73 -14.86
C VAL A 108 2.14 23.75 -15.26
N PHE A 109 2.32 23.55 -16.56
CA PHE A 109 3.38 22.71 -17.10
C PHE A 109 3.97 23.30 -18.38
N VAL A 110 5.16 22.81 -18.75
CA VAL A 110 5.78 23.10 -20.05
C VAL A 110 6.01 21.82 -20.86
N GLU A 111 5.91 21.94 -22.18
CA GLU A 111 6.17 20.86 -23.13
C GLU A 111 7.14 21.33 -24.21
N GLY A 112 8.11 20.48 -24.54
CA GLY A 112 9.07 20.72 -25.61
C GLY A 112 8.82 19.80 -26.80
N GLU A 113 8.59 20.39 -27.97
CA GLU A 113 8.46 19.68 -29.24
C GLU A 113 9.66 19.96 -30.14
N LEU A 114 10.26 18.91 -30.71
CA LEU A 114 11.35 19.04 -31.67
C LEU A 114 10.78 19.21 -33.08
N CYS A 115 11.11 20.32 -33.74
CA CYS A 115 10.61 20.65 -35.07
C CYS A 115 11.74 20.70 -36.11
N GLU A 116 11.51 20.17 -37.30
CA GLU A 116 12.48 20.28 -38.43
C GLU A 116 12.38 21.64 -39.15
N LYS A 117 11.29 22.37 -38.93
CA LYS A 117 11.03 23.70 -39.48
C LYS A 117 10.69 24.65 -38.35
N TYR A 118 10.78 25.95 -38.64
CA TYR A 118 10.35 26.98 -37.71
C TYR A 118 8.88 26.73 -37.32
N PRO A 119 8.58 26.59 -36.01
CA PRO A 119 7.23 26.26 -35.56
C PRO A 119 6.27 27.43 -35.77
N GLU A 120 4.99 27.12 -35.92
CA GLU A 120 3.94 28.13 -35.88
C GLU A 120 3.85 28.71 -34.46
N ILE A 121 3.90 30.04 -34.34
CA ILE A 121 3.77 30.71 -33.05
C ILE A 121 2.29 30.79 -32.69
N VAL A 122 1.90 29.91 -31.78
CA VAL A 122 0.56 29.84 -31.18
C VAL A 122 0.51 30.62 -29.86
N GLU A 123 -0.70 30.93 -29.36
CA GLU A 123 -0.94 31.74 -28.16
C GLU A 123 -0.17 31.25 -26.92
N ASN A 124 -0.05 29.93 -26.76
CA ASN A 124 0.63 29.32 -25.62
C ASN A 124 2.13 29.04 -25.88
N THR A 125 2.71 29.61 -26.94
CA THR A 125 4.16 29.53 -27.19
C THR A 125 4.91 30.30 -26.11
N TYR A 126 5.74 29.59 -25.36
CA TYR A 126 6.56 30.17 -24.31
C TYR A 126 7.91 30.66 -24.83
N ALA A 127 8.58 29.82 -25.63
CA ALA A 127 9.86 30.13 -26.27
C ALA A 127 10.12 29.19 -27.45
N VAL A 128 10.92 29.66 -28.41
CA VAL A 128 11.45 28.85 -29.51
C VAL A 128 12.97 28.92 -29.45
N TYR A 129 13.61 27.79 -29.69
CA TYR A 129 15.06 27.66 -29.71
C TYR A 129 15.48 27.01 -31.02
N TYR A 130 16.72 27.22 -31.45
CA TYR A 130 17.28 26.58 -32.63
C TYR A 130 18.60 25.88 -32.29
N PHE A 131 18.93 24.83 -33.03
CA PHE A 131 20.17 24.08 -32.84
C PHE A 131 21.26 24.67 -33.74
N ASP A 132 22.31 25.24 -33.16
CA ASP A 132 23.43 25.85 -33.90
C ASP A 132 24.66 24.92 -34.03
N GLY A 133 24.60 23.73 -33.43
CA GLY A 133 25.67 22.73 -33.40
C GLY A 133 26.56 22.77 -32.15
N ASN A 134 26.55 23.87 -31.38
CA ASN A 134 27.31 24.04 -30.14
C ASN A 134 26.41 24.23 -28.90
N GLY A 135 25.17 24.69 -29.09
CA GLY A 135 24.17 24.89 -28.06
C GLY A 135 22.75 24.99 -28.63
N ILE A 136 21.82 25.46 -27.79
CA ILE A 136 20.41 25.62 -28.16
C ILE A 136 19.92 27.02 -27.73
N PRO A 137 20.45 28.10 -28.32
CA PRO A 137 20.08 29.46 -27.94
C PRO A 137 18.61 29.76 -28.22
N ARG A 138 18.04 30.65 -27.40
CA ARG A 138 16.69 31.17 -27.58
C ARG A 138 16.62 32.05 -28.82
N LEU A 139 15.59 31.87 -29.61
CA LEU A 139 15.28 32.74 -30.73
C LEU A 139 14.47 33.95 -30.24
N THR A 140 15.04 35.15 -30.39
CA THR A 140 14.43 36.43 -30.00
C THR A 140 14.06 37.32 -31.19
N GLU A 141 14.55 37.03 -32.40
CA GLU A 141 14.29 37.73 -33.67
C GLU A 141 13.78 36.76 -34.77
N THR A 142 13.56 37.24 -36.00
CA THR A 142 13.06 36.41 -37.14
C THR A 142 13.99 35.25 -37.51
N VAL A 143 13.39 34.15 -38.01
CA VAL A 143 13.99 32.86 -38.47
C VAL A 143 15.47 32.95 -38.89
N VAL A 144 16.32 32.11 -38.28
CA VAL A 144 17.72 31.94 -38.70
C VAL A 144 17.78 31.09 -39.96
N ASP A 145 18.27 31.67 -41.06
CA ASP A 145 18.48 30.95 -42.32
C ASP A 145 19.54 29.84 -42.12
N GLY A 146 19.18 28.60 -42.47
CA GLY A 146 20.06 27.43 -42.33
C GLY A 146 20.01 26.63 -41.02
N ALA A 147 19.15 26.98 -40.05
CA ALA A 147 18.94 26.13 -38.87
C ALA A 147 18.25 24.80 -39.25
N SER A 148 18.82 23.67 -38.85
CA SER A 148 18.34 22.34 -39.24
C SER A 148 17.21 21.82 -38.34
N ARG A 149 17.09 22.32 -37.10
CA ARG A 149 16.11 21.90 -36.10
C ARG A 149 15.78 23.06 -35.15
N TYR A 150 14.58 23.00 -34.59
CA TYR A 150 14.06 23.89 -33.57
C TYR A 150 13.52 23.09 -32.37
N LEU A 151 13.49 23.72 -31.20
CA LEU A 151 12.72 23.25 -30.05
C LEU A 151 11.64 24.29 -29.77
N HIS A 152 10.38 23.90 -29.92
CA HIS A 152 9.22 24.71 -29.59
C HIS A 152 8.78 24.37 -28.17
N VAL A 153 8.87 25.33 -27.24
CA VAL A 153 8.38 25.14 -25.88
C VAL A 153 7.07 25.88 -25.70
N THR A 154 6.04 25.15 -25.30
CA THR A 154 4.71 25.69 -24.97
C THR A 154 4.45 25.59 -23.47
N VAL A 155 3.61 26.48 -22.95
CA VAL A 155 3.09 26.42 -21.59
C VAL A 155 1.64 25.97 -21.62
N GLY A 156 1.22 25.13 -20.68
CA GLY A 156 -0.15 24.68 -20.55
C GLY A 156 -0.60 24.64 -19.10
N THR A 157 -1.90 24.49 -18.91
CA THR A 157 -2.53 24.32 -17.59
C THR A 157 -3.37 23.04 -17.55
N ASP A 158 -3.49 22.42 -16.38
CA ASP A 158 -4.39 21.30 -16.14
C ASP A 158 -5.51 21.73 -15.20
N GLY A 159 -6.75 21.71 -15.69
CA GLY A 159 -7.94 22.12 -14.94
C GLY A 159 -8.45 21.10 -13.92
N SER A 160 -7.73 20.00 -13.72
CA SER A 160 -8.07 18.93 -12.78
C SER A 160 -7.21 18.98 -11.51
N TYR A 161 -6.21 19.87 -11.44
CA TYR A 161 -5.33 20.03 -10.27
C TYR A 161 -4.81 21.46 -10.13
N VAL A 162 -4.09 21.75 -9.04
CA VAL A 162 -3.64 23.11 -8.69
C VAL A 162 -2.11 23.26 -8.67
N ASP A 163 -1.62 24.49 -8.82
CA ASP A 163 -0.20 24.84 -8.66
C ASP A 163 0.18 24.96 -7.18
N THR A 164 0.54 23.82 -6.56
CA THR A 164 0.95 23.72 -5.15
C THR A 164 2.30 24.38 -4.85
N MET A 165 3.06 24.81 -5.87
CA MET A 165 4.29 25.58 -5.66
C MET A 165 4.00 27.05 -5.28
N ARG A 166 2.75 27.49 -5.37
CA ARG A 166 2.32 28.86 -5.05
C ARG A 166 1.70 28.96 -3.66
N ALA A 167 2.27 29.83 -2.81
CA ALA A 167 1.78 30.05 -1.45
C ALA A 167 0.33 30.55 -1.39
N ASP A 168 -0.08 31.40 -2.34
CA ASP A 168 -1.44 31.94 -2.38
C ASP A 168 -2.50 30.89 -2.72
N VAL A 169 -2.12 29.84 -3.46
CA VAL A 169 -3.00 28.71 -3.76
C VAL A 169 -3.17 27.84 -2.51
N THR A 170 -2.09 27.53 -1.80
CA THR A 170 -2.15 26.80 -0.52
C THR A 170 -2.96 27.56 0.54
N ASP A 171 -2.86 28.88 0.60
CA ASP A 171 -3.69 29.69 1.51
C ASP A 171 -5.19 29.54 1.23
N LYS A 172 -5.57 29.58 -0.05
CA LYS A 172 -6.96 29.34 -0.47
C LYS A 172 -7.41 27.93 -0.10
N PHE A 173 -6.54 26.93 -0.24
CA PHE A 173 -6.82 25.55 0.16
C PHE A 173 -7.08 25.44 1.67
N LEU A 174 -6.16 25.96 2.49
CA LEU A 174 -6.29 25.99 3.95
C LEU A 174 -7.56 26.73 4.41
N GLU A 175 -7.92 27.85 3.76
CA GLU A 175 -9.15 28.56 4.06
C GLU A 175 -10.41 27.74 3.68
N ALA A 176 -10.39 27.09 2.52
CA ALA A 176 -11.50 26.32 1.99
C ALA A 176 -11.77 25.01 2.75
N THR A 177 -10.74 24.44 3.39
CA THR A 177 -10.84 23.16 4.12
C THR A 177 -10.61 23.37 5.62
N HIS A 178 -9.36 23.39 6.06
CA HIS A 178 -8.96 23.42 7.47
C HIS A 178 -9.59 24.58 8.26
N GLY A 179 -9.69 25.75 7.62
CA GLY A 179 -10.34 26.94 8.17
C GLY A 179 -11.84 26.75 8.40
N GLU A 180 -12.55 26.03 7.54
CA GLU A 180 -13.97 25.71 7.72
C GLU A 180 -14.19 24.72 8.87
N TYR A 181 -13.36 23.67 8.98
CA TYR A 181 -13.41 22.77 10.15
C TYR A 181 -13.16 23.54 11.46
N LYS A 182 -12.21 24.47 11.49
CA LYS A 182 -11.96 25.33 12.66
C LYS A 182 -13.16 26.20 13.01
N LYS A 183 -13.85 26.77 12.00
CA LYS A 183 -15.05 27.59 12.19
C LYS A 183 -16.23 26.76 12.72
N LYS A 184 -16.41 25.54 12.21
CA LYS A 184 -17.51 24.64 12.57
C LYS A 184 -17.31 23.97 13.94
N PHE A 185 -16.07 23.65 14.30
CA PHE A 185 -15.74 22.89 15.52
C PHE A 185 -14.73 23.60 16.44
N PRO A 186 -14.94 24.86 16.85
CA PRO A 186 -13.92 25.64 17.56
C PRO A 186 -13.53 25.04 18.93
N GLU A 187 -14.44 24.34 19.60
CA GLU A 187 -14.16 23.72 20.90
C GLU A 187 -13.41 22.38 20.76
N ASP A 188 -13.72 21.62 19.71
CA ASP A 188 -13.16 20.30 19.43
C ASP A 188 -11.85 20.35 18.63
N PHE A 189 -11.53 21.48 17.99
CA PHE A 189 -10.34 21.62 17.14
C PHE A 189 -9.04 21.40 17.94
N GLY A 190 -8.26 20.39 17.56
CA GLY A 190 -7.05 19.98 18.28
C GLY A 190 -7.30 19.20 19.57
N ARG A 191 -8.57 18.91 19.89
CA ARG A 191 -9.00 18.12 21.06
C ARG A 191 -9.78 16.89 20.61
N GLY A 192 -11.05 17.06 20.25
CA GLY A 192 -11.89 16.00 19.70
C GLY A 192 -11.52 15.67 18.25
N LEU A 193 -11.25 16.69 17.43
CA LEU A 193 -10.65 16.53 16.11
C LEU A 193 -9.13 16.55 16.24
N THR A 194 -8.49 15.41 15.98
CA THR A 194 -7.06 15.19 16.23
C THR A 194 -6.17 15.96 15.25
N GLY A 195 -6.57 15.97 13.98
CA GLY A 195 -5.76 16.52 12.91
C GLY A 195 -6.32 16.23 11.53
N PHE A 196 -5.51 16.53 10.53
CA PHE A 196 -5.78 16.28 9.12
C PHE A 196 -4.82 15.26 8.54
N PHE A 197 -5.32 14.47 7.60
CA PHE A 197 -4.54 13.67 6.68
C PHE A 197 -4.49 14.38 5.33
N THR A 198 -3.27 14.58 4.81
CA THR A 198 -3.00 15.11 3.48
C THR A 198 -2.46 13.98 2.60
N ASP A 199 -3.09 13.74 1.45
CA ASP A 199 -2.87 12.55 0.62
C ASP A 199 -2.28 12.89 -0.75
N GLU A 200 -1.14 12.27 -1.08
CA GLU A 200 -0.46 12.37 -2.36
C GLU A 200 -0.25 13.80 -2.97
N PRO A 201 -0.03 14.88 -2.19
CA PRO A 201 0.21 16.19 -2.77
C PRO A 201 1.46 16.19 -3.66
N GLN A 202 1.43 17.00 -4.71
CA GLN A 202 2.44 16.98 -5.77
C GLN A 202 2.59 18.35 -6.43
N TYR A 203 3.73 18.63 -7.06
CA TYR A 203 3.87 19.82 -7.91
C TYR A 203 3.26 19.66 -9.31
N TYR A 204 2.92 18.40 -9.71
CA TYR A 204 2.29 17.92 -10.96
C TYR A 204 2.99 16.68 -11.57
N ARG A 205 2.34 15.51 -11.53
CA ARG A 205 2.90 14.24 -12.05
C ARG A 205 2.75 13.96 -13.52
N TRP A 206 2.04 14.74 -14.34
CA TRP A 206 1.70 14.31 -15.72
C TRP A 206 2.59 14.87 -16.82
N LYS A 207 3.16 16.07 -16.65
CA LYS A 207 4.13 16.68 -17.59
C LYS A 207 5.27 17.38 -16.81
N THR A 208 6.12 18.16 -17.48
CA THR A 208 7.19 18.91 -16.79
C THR A 208 6.56 20.05 -15.99
N PRO A 209 6.61 20.01 -14.64
CA PRO A 209 5.92 20.99 -13.79
C PRO A 209 6.42 22.41 -14.08
N PHE A 210 5.61 23.41 -13.83
CA PHE A 210 6.00 24.80 -14.00
C PHE A 210 5.14 25.68 -13.10
N SER A 211 5.44 26.97 -13.06
CA SER A 211 4.57 27.93 -12.38
C SER A 211 4.55 29.24 -13.16
N LYS A 212 3.44 29.99 -13.06
CA LYS A 212 3.35 31.35 -13.59
C LYS A 212 4.41 32.30 -12.99
N LYS A 213 5.00 31.91 -11.84
CA LYS A 213 6.04 32.66 -11.14
C LYS A 213 7.47 32.25 -11.48
N MET A 214 7.67 31.28 -12.36
CA MET A 214 9.01 30.74 -12.64
C MET A 214 9.99 31.78 -13.19
N ASP A 215 9.54 32.65 -14.09
CA ASP A 215 10.37 33.75 -14.64
C ASP A 215 10.89 34.67 -13.52
N GLU A 216 10.05 35.01 -12.54
CA GLU A 216 10.39 35.85 -11.38
C GLU A 216 11.39 35.13 -10.46
N TRP A 217 11.07 33.90 -10.06
CA TRP A 217 11.89 33.14 -9.12
C TRP A 217 13.31 32.87 -9.64
N PHE A 218 13.46 32.55 -10.92
CA PHE A 218 14.78 32.31 -11.51
C PHE A 218 15.62 33.58 -11.60
N LEU A 219 15.00 34.69 -11.99
CA LEU A 219 15.70 35.97 -12.09
C LEU A 219 16.18 36.44 -10.71
N ASP A 220 15.33 36.30 -9.69
CA ASP A 220 15.64 36.73 -8.33
C ASP A 220 16.73 35.88 -7.65
N GLU A 221 16.69 34.55 -7.81
CA GLU A 221 17.62 33.63 -7.14
C GLU A 221 18.95 33.47 -7.89
N TYR A 222 18.87 33.27 -9.21
CA TYR A 222 20.02 32.89 -10.03
C TYR A 222 20.53 34.01 -10.92
N GLY A 223 19.80 35.13 -11.03
CA GLY A 223 20.21 36.29 -11.82
C GLY A 223 20.07 36.11 -13.33
N TYR A 224 19.39 35.05 -13.79
CA TYR A 224 19.16 34.80 -15.22
C TYR A 224 17.72 34.33 -15.49
N SER A 225 17.26 34.55 -16.72
CA SER A 225 15.91 34.16 -17.15
C SER A 225 15.83 32.66 -17.41
N VAL A 226 14.79 31.99 -16.89
CA VAL A 226 14.54 30.56 -17.13
C VAL A 226 14.48 30.22 -18.63
N LYS A 227 14.07 31.17 -19.47
CA LYS A 227 14.01 31.04 -20.94
C LYS A 227 15.37 30.94 -21.63
N GLU A 228 16.47 31.23 -20.94
CA GLU A 228 17.80 31.16 -21.57
C GLU A 228 18.35 29.73 -21.63
N ALA A 229 17.90 28.85 -20.73
CA ALA A 229 18.41 27.48 -20.61
C ALA A 229 17.32 26.41 -20.44
N LEU A 230 16.05 26.77 -20.63
CA LEU A 230 14.91 25.83 -20.64
C LEU A 230 15.07 24.59 -21.54
N PRO A 231 15.77 24.63 -22.70
CA PRO A 231 16.02 23.43 -23.49
C PRO A 231 16.68 22.29 -22.71
N SER A 232 17.41 22.61 -21.63
CA SER A 232 18.05 21.63 -20.76
C SER A 232 17.05 20.62 -20.19
N LEU A 233 15.79 20.98 -19.95
CA LEU A 233 14.77 20.04 -19.43
C LEU A 233 14.38 18.95 -20.44
N PHE A 234 14.71 19.14 -21.72
CA PHE A 234 14.28 18.30 -22.83
C PHE A 234 15.45 17.69 -23.62
N CYS A 235 16.63 18.29 -23.59
CA CYS A 235 17.78 17.92 -24.41
C CYS A 235 19.09 18.00 -23.62
N ASP A 236 20.09 17.20 -24.01
CA ASP A 236 21.45 17.29 -23.49
C ASP A 236 22.33 18.17 -24.39
N TYR A 237 23.07 19.09 -23.76
CA TYR A 237 24.12 19.91 -24.35
C TYR A 237 25.03 20.42 -23.24
N LYS A 238 26.16 21.03 -23.60
CA LYS A 238 27.12 21.53 -22.60
C LYS A 238 26.45 22.58 -21.69
N GLY A 239 26.42 22.29 -20.38
CA GLY A 239 25.83 23.17 -19.35
C GLY A 239 24.37 22.85 -19.00
N ALA A 240 23.75 21.86 -19.65
CA ALA A 240 22.37 21.50 -19.36
C ALA A 240 22.17 21.02 -17.92
N GLU A 241 23.15 20.32 -17.35
CA GLU A 241 23.05 19.79 -15.98
C GLU A 241 22.97 20.90 -14.92
N GLU A 242 23.72 22.00 -15.10
CA GLU A 242 23.70 23.14 -14.17
C GLU A 242 22.30 23.75 -14.08
N PHE A 243 21.64 23.94 -15.23
CA PHE A 243 20.27 24.45 -15.26
C PHE A 243 19.27 23.46 -14.66
N ARG A 244 19.39 22.16 -14.95
CA ARG A 244 18.47 21.17 -14.37
C ARG A 244 18.59 21.12 -12.84
N TYR A 245 19.81 21.22 -12.32
CA TYR A 245 20.04 21.33 -10.89
C TYR A 245 19.32 22.55 -10.29
N ASP A 246 19.52 23.75 -10.86
CA ASP A 246 18.85 24.97 -10.42
C ASP A 246 17.32 24.84 -10.48
N TYR A 247 16.81 24.29 -11.58
CA TYR A 247 15.40 24.10 -11.79
C TYR A 247 14.77 23.16 -10.75
N HIS A 248 15.34 21.98 -10.54
CA HIS A 248 14.78 21.02 -9.60
C HIS A 248 14.95 21.46 -8.15
N LYS A 249 16.06 22.13 -7.82
CA LYS A 249 16.25 22.78 -6.50
C LYS A 249 15.18 23.84 -6.26
N MET A 250 14.89 24.68 -7.26
CA MET A 250 13.83 25.70 -7.16
C MET A 250 12.44 25.07 -6.99
N THR A 251 12.05 24.11 -7.84
CA THR A 251 10.71 23.51 -7.78
C THR A 251 10.50 22.72 -6.49
N ASN A 252 11.48 21.92 -6.06
CA ASN A 252 11.42 21.20 -4.79
C ASN A 252 11.31 22.16 -3.60
N ARG A 253 12.16 23.19 -3.53
CA ARG A 253 12.11 24.18 -2.45
C ARG A 253 10.76 24.90 -2.42
N LYS A 254 10.26 25.37 -3.57
CA LYS A 254 8.96 26.07 -3.62
C LYS A 254 7.80 25.19 -3.23
N PHE A 255 7.77 23.92 -3.66
CA PHE A 255 6.76 22.97 -3.20
C PHE A 255 6.85 22.74 -1.69
N THR A 256 8.06 22.46 -1.17
CA THR A 256 8.30 22.22 0.26
C THR A 256 7.90 23.41 1.14
N GLU A 257 8.31 24.62 0.78
CA GLU A 257 8.05 25.84 1.55
C GLU A 257 6.58 26.28 1.46
N ASN A 258 6.01 26.26 0.26
CA ASN A 258 4.70 26.87 0.01
C ASN A 258 3.54 25.91 0.22
N PHE A 259 3.77 24.61 0.19
CA PHE A 259 2.76 23.60 0.51
C PHE A 259 3.01 23.02 1.91
N SER A 260 3.98 22.11 2.04
CA SER A 260 4.18 21.30 3.25
C SER A 260 4.48 22.14 4.49
N LYS A 261 5.53 22.97 4.45
CA LYS A 261 5.89 23.85 5.57
C LYS A 261 4.76 24.81 5.90
N ARG A 262 4.12 25.38 4.88
CA ARG A 262 3.04 26.36 5.07
C ARG A 262 1.85 25.75 5.80
N MET A 263 1.42 24.55 5.42
CA MET A 263 0.38 23.81 6.12
C MET A 263 0.81 23.43 7.54
N TYR A 264 2.04 22.94 7.73
CA TYR A 264 2.59 22.61 9.05
C TYR A 264 2.60 23.82 9.99
N ASP A 265 3.13 24.96 9.54
CA ASP A 265 3.15 26.21 10.29
C ASP A 265 1.72 26.67 10.62
N TRP A 266 0.78 26.55 9.67
CA TRP A 266 -0.62 26.86 9.93
C TRP A 266 -1.19 25.94 11.02
N ALA A 267 -0.92 24.64 10.97
CA ALA A 267 -1.40 23.67 11.93
C ALA A 267 -0.85 23.93 13.34
N GLU A 268 0.47 24.17 13.47
CA GLU A 268 1.13 24.56 14.73
C GLU A 268 0.50 25.83 15.31
N ASN A 269 0.30 26.87 14.49
CA ASN A 269 -0.30 28.14 14.93
C ASN A 269 -1.77 27.99 15.35
N ASN A 270 -2.45 26.93 14.94
CA ASN A 270 -3.85 26.67 15.26
C ASN A 270 -4.06 25.51 16.26
N GLY A 271 -2.97 24.92 16.77
CA GLY A 271 -3.02 23.85 17.77
C GLY A 271 -3.59 22.53 17.25
N ILE A 272 -3.40 22.22 15.96
CA ILE A 272 -3.88 20.99 15.33
C ILE A 272 -2.72 20.24 14.67
N ARG A 273 -2.91 18.94 14.42
CA ARG A 273 -1.89 18.06 13.85
C ARG A 273 -2.14 17.82 12.36
N ILE A 274 -1.06 17.51 11.65
CA ILE A 274 -1.03 17.08 10.25
C ILE A 274 -0.21 15.80 10.18
N THR A 275 -0.70 14.86 9.37
CA THR A 275 -0.05 13.62 8.94
C THR A 275 -0.40 13.41 7.47
N GLY A 276 0.27 12.47 6.80
CA GLY A 276 -0.02 12.21 5.40
C GLY A 276 1.08 11.37 4.78
N HIS A 277 1.15 11.43 3.46
CA HIS A 277 2.32 11.06 2.66
C HIS A 277 2.24 11.79 1.32
N PHE A 278 3.26 11.60 0.50
CA PHE A 278 3.35 12.21 -0.83
C PHE A 278 3.34 11.10 -1.87
N VAL A 279 3.31 11.46 -3.15
CA VAL A 279 3.21 10.49 -4.23
C VAL A 279 4.61 10.02 -4.70
N GLU A 280 4.76 8.71 -4.93
CA GLU A 280 5.90 8.07 -5.63
C GLU A 280 7.26 8.07 -4.90
N GLU A 281 7.27 7.73 -3.61
CA GLU A 281 8.45 7.79 -2.73
C GLU A 281 9.44 6.61 -2.91
N ASN A 282 9.02 5.56 -3.62
CA ASN A 282 9.69 4.26 -3.70
C ASN A 282 10.91 4.19 -4.65
N SER A 283 11.20 5.26 -5.41
CA SER A 283 12.37 5.34 -6.31
C SER A 283 12.81 6.79 -6.53
N LEU A 284 14.07 7.02 -6.92
CA LEU A 284 14.54 8.36 -7.30
C LEU A 284 13.73 8.87 -8.49
N ARG A 285 13.47 7.98 -9.47
CA ARG A 285 12.65 8.28 -10.64
C ARG A 285 11.23 8.72 -10.28
N GLY A 286 10.59 8.01 -9.35
CA GLY A 286 9.24 8.31 -8.87
C GLY A 286 9.18 9.70 -8.24
N GLN A 287 10.13 10.00 -7.34
CA GLN A 287 10.21 11.31 -6.69
C GLN A 287 10.40 12.45 -7.72
N MET A 288 11.27 12.26 -8.72
CA MET A 288 11.46 13.26 -9.79
C MET A 288 10.20 13.53 -10.62
N MET A 289 9.25 12.60 -10.67
CA MET A 289 7.99 12.83 -11.37
C MET A 289 7.07 13.80 -10.64
N CYS A 290 7.18 13.95 -9.31
CA CYS A 290 6.11 14.52 -8.49
C CYS A 290 6.51 15.53 -7.40
N CYS A 291 7.72 15.42 -6.84
CA CYS A 291 8.20 16.30 -5.75
C CYS A 291 9.69 16.67 -5.83
N GLY A 292 10.50 15.94 -6.59
CA GLY A 292 11.92 16.19 -6.82
C GLY A 292 12.84 15.71 -5.69
N ASP A 293 12.36 15.72 -4.45
CA ASP A 293 13.02 15.17 -3.27
C ASP A 293 11.99 15.07 -2.13
N ILE A 294 11.82 13.87 -1.58
CA ILE A 294 10.79 13.60 -0.58
C ILE A 294 11.24 13.88 0.85
N MET A 295 12.50 13.67 1.18
CA MET A 295 12.93 13.66 2.59
C MET A 295 12.69 14.99 3.33
N PRO A 296 12.90 16.18 2.71
CA PRO A 296 12.57 17.46 3.33
C PRO A 296 11.10 17.61 3.71
N GLN A 297 10.19 16.92 3.01
CA GLN A 297 8.75 17.00 3.29
C GLN A 297 8.41 16.40 4.66
N TYR A 298 9.06 15.31 5.06
CA TYR A 298 8.82 14.62 6.34
C TYR A 298 9.13 15.50 7.57
N LEU A 299 9.87 16.60 7.41
CA LEU A 299 10.08 17.57 8.50
C LEU A 299 8.78 18.26 8.91
N TYR A 300 7.85 18.39 7.96
CA TYR A 300 6.63 19.20 8.05
C TYR A 300 5.37 18.35 8.25
N GLU A 301 5.51 17.24 8.97
CA GLU A 301 4.40 16.40 9.44
C GLU A 301 4.59 16.08 10.93
N HIS A 302 3.49 16.02 11.68
CA HIS A 302 3.54 15.66 13.10
C HIS A 302 3.68 14.15 13.30
N ILE A 303 3.11 13.38 12.37
CA ILE A 303 3.38 11.96 12.15
C ILE A 303 3.75 11.86 10.67
N PRO A 304 5.05 11.76 10.34
CA PRO A 304 5.44 11.62 8.94
C PRO A 304 5.02 10.26 8.39
N GLY A 305 4.68 10.20 7.11
CA GLY A 305 4.21 8.96 6.50
C GLY A 305 4.61 8.73 5.05
N ILE A 306 4.37 7.50 4.61
CA ILE A 306 4.63 7.00 3.24
C ILE A 306 3.46 6.15 2.73
N ASP A 307 3.47 5.83 1.44
CA ASP A 307 2.63 4.79 0.84
C ASP A 307 3.39 3.52 0.38
N TYR A 308 2.85 2.35 0.73
CA TYR A 308 3.31 1.01 0.35
C TYR A 308 2.15 0.01 0.14
N LEU A 309 1.49 0.08 -1.02
CA LEU A 309 0.23 -0.64 -1.29
C LEU A 309 0.33 -2.12 -1.69
N GLY A 310 1.42 -2.51 -2.37
CA GLY A 310 1.47 -3.75 -3.17
C GLY A 310 1.61 -5.04 -2.36
N ARG A 311 1.09 -6.16 -2.88
CA ARG A 311 1.26 -7.49 -2.27
C ARG A 311 2.69 -8.03 -2.35
N LYS A 312 3.41 -7.63 -3.41
CA LYS A 312 4.81 -8.00 -3.62
C LYS A 312 5.70 -7.04 -2.85
N LEU A 313 6.65 -7.58 -2.09
CA LEU A 313 7.71 -6.78 -1.48
C LEU A 313 8.52 -6.07 -2.58
N GLN A 314 8.57 -4.75 -2.46
CA GLN A 314 9.36 -3.80 -3.24
C GLN A 314 10.67 -3.47 -2.52
N THR A 315 11.22 -2.27 -2.80
CA THR A 315 12.53 -1.81 -2.34
C THR A 315 12.53 -1.39 -0.87
N ASP A 316 13.73 -1.27 -0.30
CA ASP A 316 13.95 -0.77 1.07
C ASP A 316 13.78 0.77 1.20
N LEU A 317 13.59 1.48 0.08
CA LEU A 317 13.88 2.92 -0.01
C LEU A 317 12.90 3.81 0.76
N ALA A 318 11.58 3.72 0.50
CA ALA A 318 10.60 4.65 1.08
C ALA A 318 10.61 4.66 2.61
N HIS A 319 10.50 3.48 3.22
CA HIS A 319 10.48 3.33 4.68
C HIS A 319 11.84 3.65 5.32
N LYS A 320 12.96 3.42 4.64
CA LYS A 320 14.29 3.81 5.15
C LYS A 320 14.52 5.33 5.10
N GLN A 321 14.02 6.03 4.07
CA GLN A 321 14.00 7.50 4.03
C GLN A 321 13.21 8.08 5.20
N LEU A 322 11.97 7.60 5.38
CA LEU A 322 11.10 8.00 6.48
C LEU A 322 11.75 7.73 7.85
N GLY A 323 12.24 6.51 8.06
CA GLY A 323 12.91 6.11 9.30
C GLY A 323 14.14 6.95 9.62
N SER A 324 14.94 7.30 8.61
CA SER A 324 16.13 8.15 8.76
C SER A 324 15.76 9.55 9.28
N VAL A 325 14.76 10.21 8.66
CA VAL A 325 14.32 11.53 9.10
C VAL A 325 13.71 11.46 10.50
N CYS A 326 12.88 10.46 10.77
CA CYS A 326 12.28 10.27 12.10
C CYS A 326 13.33 10.07 13.19
N ALA A 327 14.37 9.27 12.94
CA ALA A 327 15.47 9.07 13.88
C ALA A 327 16.26 10.37 14.13
N GLN A 328 16.62 11.09 13.06
CA GLN A 328 17.40 12.32 13.14
C GLN A 328 16.66 13.46 13.86
N THR A 329 15.34 13.54 13.68
CA THR A 329 14.50 14.62 14.24
C THR A 329 13.79 14.24 15.54
N GLY A 330 13.84 12.97 15.94
CA GLY A 330 13.19 12.48 17.16
C GLY A 330 11.69 12.24 17.04
N ARG A 331 11.14 12.19 15.81
CA ARG A 331 9.73 11.83 15.58
C ARG A 331 9.52 10.38 16.01
N LYS A 332 8.57 10.17 16.93
CA LYS A 332 8.33 8.87 17.57
C LYS A 332 7.40 7.94 16.79
N LYS A 333 6.55 8.50 15.93
CA LYS A 333 5.61 7.76 15.10
C LYS A 333 5.93 8.01 13.62
N ALA A 334 5.94 6.93 12.86
CA ALA A 334 6.09 6.91 11.42
C ALA A 334 4.99 6.01 10.86
N ILE A 335 4.07 6.60 10.09
CA ILE A 335 2.90 5.90 9.57
C ILE A 335 3.14 5.44 8.13
N SER A 336 2.50 4.35 7.72
CA SER A 336 2.52 3.93 6.31
C SER A 336 1.14 3.49 5.89
N GLU A 337 0.66 4.03 4.78
CA GLU A 337 -0.47 3.48 4.05
C GLU A 337 -0.08 2.12 3.46
N MET A 338 -0.83 1.08 3.82
CA MET A 338 -0.53 -0.28 3.41
C MET A 338 -1.75 -0.99 2.86
N PHE A 339 -1.46 -1.95 1.98
CA PHE A 339 -2.35 -3.02 1.53
C PHE A 339 -3.39 -2.71 0.45
N GLY A 340 -3.50 -1.48 -0.05
CA GLY A 340 -4.55 -1.12 -1.00
C GLY A 340 -4.50 -1.88 -2.33
N CYS A 341 -3.33 -2.30 -2.78
CA CYS A 341 -3.19 -3.04 -4.04
C CYS A 341 -3.10 -4.56 -3.85
N CYS A 342 -3.39 -5.10 -2.65
CA CYS A 342 -3.08 -6.50 -2.35
C CYS A 342 -4.03 -7.53 -2.98
N GLY A 343 -5.25 -7.14 -3.33
CA GLY A 343 -6.29 -8.03 -3.82
C GLY A 343 -6.99 -8.84 -2.71
N TRP A 344 -8.19 -9.31 -3.02
CA TRP A 344 -9.01 -10.10 -2.09
C TRP A 344 -8.32 -11.35 -1.55
N ASP A 345 -7.46 -12.01 -2.32
CA ASP A 345 -6.83 -13.27 -1.93
C ASP A 345 -5.84 -13.12 -0.78
N VAL A 346 -5.25 -11.93 -0.58
CA VAL A 346 -4.11 -11.73 0.35
C VAL A 346 -4.34 -12.35 1.72
N SER A 347 -3.35 -13.12 2.20
CA SER A 347 -3.41 -13.78 3.50
C SER A 347 -2.82 -12.90 4.61
N PRO A 348 -3.25 -13.06 5.87
CA PRO A 348 -2.66 -12.36 7.02
C PRO A 348 -1.13 -12.53 7.14
N ARG A 349 -0.59 -13.67 6.67
CA ARG A 349 0.86 -13.94 6.65
C ARG A 349 1.59 -13.08 5.63
N GLU A 350 1.00 -12.85 4.46
CA GLU A 350 1.55 -11.93 3.45
C GLU A 350 1.49 -10.48 3.93
N LEU A 351 0.37 -10.07 4.56
CA LEU A 351 0.25 -8.75 5.18
C LEU A 351 1.30 -8.53 6.29
N LYS A 352 1.64 -9.60 7.03
CA LYS A 352 2.73 -9.58 8.00
C LYS A 352 4.07 -9.28 7.33
N HIS A 353 4.43 -9.97 6.26
CA HIS A 353 5.69 -9.71 5.55
C HIS A 353 5.79 -8.26 5.04
N ILE A 354 4.70 -7.72 4.49
CA ILE A 354 4.63 -6.34 4.01
C ILE A 354 4.87 -5.34 5.15
N THR A 355 4.24 -5.57 6.29
CA THR A 355 4.36 -4.68 7.46
C THR A 355 5.75 -4.79 8.09
N GLU A 356 6.26 -6.01 8.23
CA GLU A 356 7.49 -6.29 8.95
C GLU A 356 8.76 -5.82 8.22
N LEU A 357 8.77 -5.84 6.88
CA LEU A 357 9.80 -5.19 6.09
C LEU A 357 9.90 -3.70 6.45
N GLN A 358 8.76 -3.02 6.48
CA GLN A 358 8.71 -1.59 6.74
C GLN A 358 9.07 -1.26 8.20
N TYR A 359 8.63 -2.09 9.14
CA TYR A 359 8.95 -1.94 10.56
C TYR A 359 10.45 -2.17 10.84
N ALA A 360 11.13 -2.98 10.03
CA ALA A 360 12.56 -3.19 10.16
C ALA A 360 13.40 -1.96 9.76
N SER A 361 12.82 -0.93 9.13
CA SER A 361 13.55 0.27 8.72
C SER A 361 12.92 1.60 9.15
N GLY A 362 12.01 1.58 10.12
CA GLY A 362 11.60 2.78 10.87
C GLY A 362 10.10 3.07 10.94
N VAL A 363 9.27 2.43 10.11
CA VAL A 363 7.79 2.52 10.24
C VAL A 363 7.34 1.85 11.55
N ASN A 364 6.33 2.39 12.22
CA ASN A 364 5.81 1.77 13.46
C ASN A 364 4.32 2.00 13.71
N VAL A 365 3.59 2.57 12.74
CA VAL A 365 2.14 2.71 12.73
C VAL A 365 1.62 2.30 11.35
N THR A 366 0.56 1.49 11.30
CA THR A 366 -0.09 1.11 10.03
C THR A 366 -1.31 1.99 9.76
N CYS A 367 -1.45 2.44 8.51
CA CYS A 367 -2.71 2.92 7.94
C CYS A 367 -3.23 1.84 7.00
N GLN A 368 -4.28 1.12 7.40
CA GLN A 368 -4.85 0.06 6.56
C GLN A 368 -5.71 0.68 5.46
N HIS A 369 -5.32 0.45 4.21
CA HIS A 369 -6.10 0.75 3.03
C HIS A 369 -6.87 -0.52 2.60
N LEU A 370 -8.18 -0.66 2.85
CA LEU A 370 -9.10 0.35 3.38
C LEU A 370 -10.27 -0.25 4.19
N LEU A 371 -11.03 0.60 4.89
CA LEU A 371 -12.31 0.27 5.55
C LEU A 371 -13.47 1.01 4.86
N PRO A 372 -14.26 0.36 4.00
CA PRO A 372 -15.37 1.02 3.31
C PRO A 372 -16.58 1.20 4.21
N TYR A 373 -17.25 2.35 4.10
CA TYR A 373 -18.57 2.57 4.71
C TYR A 373 -19.61 1.65 4.07
N SER A 374 -19.59 1.48 2.75
CA SER A 374 -20.31 0.44 2.03
C SER A 374 -19.49 -0.09 0.84
N ILE A 375 -19.75 -1.34 0.45
CA ILE A 375 -19.17 -1.95 -0.76
C ILE A 375 -20.13 -1.99 -1.96
N ARG A 376 -21.23 -1.22 -1.92
CA ARG A 376 -22.21 -1.08 -3.01
C ARG A 376 -21.54 -0.69 -4.34
N GLY A 377 -21.94 -1.30 -5.45
CA GLY A 377 -21.52 -0.88 -6.78
C GLY A 377 -20.01 -0.96 -7.02
N GLU A 378 -19.39 0.10 -7.54
CA GLU A 378 -17.96 0.14 -7.83
C GLU A 378 -17.07 0.02 -6.59
N ARG A 379 -17.61 0.34 -5.41
CA ARG A 379 -16.88 0.37 -4.13
C ARG A 379 -16.29 -0.99 -3.76
N LYS A 380 -16.90 -2.12 -4.14
CA LYS A 380 -16.30 -3.47 -3.93
C LYS A 380 -15.06 -3.77 -4.79
N ARG A 381 -14.76 -2.91 -5.76
CA ARG A 381 -13.63 -3.01 -6.70
C ARG A 381 -12.55 -1.96 -6.41
N ASP A 382 -12.82 -1.06 -5.49
CA ASP A 382 -11.95 0.01 -5.03
C ASP A 382 -10.84 -0.59 -4.18
N TYR A 383 -9.76 -1.06 -4.83
CA TYR A 383 -8.53 -1.50 -4.15
C TYR A 383 -8.76 -2.52 -3.00
N PRO A 384 -9.41 -3.67 -3.25
CA PRO A 384 -9.58 -4.73 -2.25
C PRO A 384 -8.24 -5.39 -1.90
N ASN A 385 -8.06 -6.10 -0.78
CA ASN A 385 -9.05 -6.51 0.24
C ASN A 385 -9.42 -5.38 1.22
N PHE A 386 -10.51 -5.57 1.97
CA PHE A 386 -10.98 -4.62 2.98
C PHE A 386 -10.65 -5.09 4.39
N TYR A 387 -10.32 -4.14 5.28
CA TYR A 387 -9.99 -4.41 6.69
C TYR A 387 -11.13 -3.98 7.62
N SER A 388 -12.36 -4.23 7.16
CA SER A 388 -13.61 -3.91 7.84
C SER A 388 -14.41 -5.18 8.16
N GLU A 389 -15.67 -5.05 8.56
CA GLU A 389 -16.63 -6.14 8.69
C GLU A 389 -16.86 -6.94 7.39
N HIS A 390 -16.52 -6.35 6.25
CA HIS A 390 -16.57 -6.98 4.93
C HIS A 390 -15.41 -7.97 4.70
N ASN A 391 -14.59 -8.23 5.71
CA ASN A 391 -13.55 -9.25 5.66
C ASN A 391 -14.03 -10.54 6.33
N LEU A 392 -13.98 -11.66 5.60
CA LEU A 392 -14.42 -12.97 6.11
C LEU A 392 -13.64 -13.43 7.35
N TRP A 393 -12.39 -13.00 7.51
CA TRP A 393 -11.58 -13.27 8.71
C TRP A 393 -11.53 -12.08 9.68
N GLY A 394 -12.46 -11.12 9.56
CA GLY A 394 -12.53 -9.90 10.38
C GLY A 394 -12.52 -10.14 11.90
N LYS A 395 -13.02 -11.30 12.36
CA LYS A 395 -12.98 -11.73 13.77
C LYS A 395 -11.55 -11.82 14.36
N GLU A 396 -10.54 -11.99 13.50
CA GLU A 396 -9.13 -12.09 13.91
C GLU A 396 -8.36 -10.76 13.77
N MET A 397 -9.00 -9.69 13.25
CA MET A 397 -8.34 -8.39 13.07
C MET A 397 -7.80 -7.82 14.37
N LYS A 398 -8.49 -8.05 15.50
CA LYS A 398 -8.01 -7.64 16.82
C LYS A 398 -6.65 -8.26 17.16
N ASN A 399 -6.48 -9.55 16.91
CA ASN A 399 -5.24 -10.27 17.18
C ASN A 399 -4.13 -9.81 16.23
N PHE A 400 -4.47 -9.58 14.95
CA PHE A 400 -3.57 -9.02 13.95
C PHE A 400 -3.06 -7.63 14.37
N ASN A 401 -3.97 -6.70 14.67
CA ASN A 401 -3.62 -5.34 15.07
C ASN A 401 -2.87 -5.33 16.40
N GLN A 402 -3.29 -6.11 17.40
CA GLN A 402 -2.60 -6.15 18.70
C GLN A 402 -1.12 -6.56 18.55
N TYR A 403 -0.81 -7.50 17.66
CA TYR A 403 0.58 -7.87 17.36
C TYR A 403 1.39 -6.66 16.86
N PHE A 404 0.88 -5.91 15.89
CA PHE A 404 1.57 -4.75 15.33
C PHE A 404 1.58 -3.53 16.24
N ASN A 405 0.57 -3.37 17.11
CA ASN A 405 0.56 -2.34 18.14
C ASN A 405 1.70 -2.58 19.14
N ASN A 406 1.86 -3.83 19.59
CA ASN A 406 2.95 -4.23 20.49
C ASN A 406 4.31 -4.04 19.81
N LEU A 407 4.46 -4.53 18.57
CA LEU A 407 5.70 -4.42 17.81
C LEU A 407 6.06 -2.96 17.53
N GLY A 408 5.10 -2.14 17.10
CA GLY A 408 5.28 -0.74 16.75
C GLY A 408 5.73 0.10 17.96
N TYR A 409 5.05 -0.04 19.10
CA TYR A 409 5.48 0.62 20.33
C TYR A 409 6.87 0.14 20.75
N MET A 410 7.12 -1.16 20.72
CA MET A 410 8.41 -1.71 21.10
C MET A 410 9.54 -1.15 20.22
N LEU A 411 9.34 -1.10 18.90
CA LEU A 411 10.29 -0.52 17.95
C LEU A 411 10.35 1.01 18.02
N SER A 412 9.56 1.69 18.84
CA SER A 412 9.69 3.14 19.07
C SER A 412 10.56 3.50 20.29
N MET A 413 10.85 2.51 21.14
CA MET A 413 11.59 2.73 22.38
C MET A 413 13.07 3.00 22.12
N GLY A 414 13.64 3.89 22.94
CA GLY A 414 15.05 4.22 22.89
C GLY A 414 15.49 4.80 21.55
N GLU A 415 16.67 4.38 21.09
CA GLU A 415 17.34 4.88 19.88
C GLU A 415 17.68 3.73 18.93
N GLU A 416 17.65 3.97 17.62
CA GLU A 416 18.09 2.98 16.62
C GLU A 416 19.62 2.94 16.63
N VAL A 417 20.19 1.75 16.62
CA VAL A 417 21.64 1.56 16.55
C VAL A 417 22.06 1.59 15.08
N ALA A 418 22.38 2.80 14.60
CA ALA A 418 22.90 3.05 13.26
C ALA A 418 24.07 4.04 13.32
N ASP A 419 25.26 3.60 12.92
CA ASP A 419 26.50 4.39 13.00
C ASP A 419 27.07 4.78 11.62
N THR A 420 26.39 4.36 10.55
CA THR A 420 26.75 4.60 9.16
C THR A 420 25.76 5.58 8.53
N LEU A 421 26.27 6.62 7.88
CA LEU A 421 25.49 7.58 7.09
C LEU A 421 25.63 7.24 5.60
N VAL A 422 24.54 7.25 4.84
CA VAL A 422 24.57 7.13 3.38
C VAL A 422 24.05 8.43 2.78
N ILE A 423 24.86 9.16 2.02
CA ILE A 423 24.38 10.39 1.37
C ILE A 423 23.31 10.02 0.34
N HIS A 424 22.19 10.75 0.31
CA HIS A 424 21.08 10.47 -0.61
C HIS A 424 21.37 11.07 -2.00
N PRO A 425 21.35 10.29 -3.10
CA PRO A 425 21.83 10.76 -4.40
C PRO A 425 20.82 11.58 -5.23
N ILE A 426 19.72 12.04 -4.64
CA ILE A 426 18.62 12.70 -5.37
C ILE A 426 19.06 13.98 -6.11
N HIS A 427 20.03 14.72 -5.59
CA HIS A 427 20.61 15.88 -6.29
C HIS A 427 21.35 15.48 -7.58
N SER A 428 21.86 14.25 -7.67
CA SER A 428 22.41 13.71 -8.92
C SER A 428 21.30 13.30 -9.90
N ALA A 429 20.12 12.90 -9.41
CA ALA A 429 18.94 12.73 -10.25
C ALA A 429 18.46 14.08 -10.82
N TRP A 430 18.59 15.20 -10.09
CA TRP A 430 18.30 16.54 -10.61
C TRP A 430 19.12 16.87 -11.86
N LEU A 431 20.39 16.47 -11.94
CA LEU A 431 21.25 16.72 -13.11
C LEU A 431 20.81 15.95 -14.37
N LYS A 432 20.17 14.79 -14.18
CA LYS A 432 19.96 13.81 -15.25
C LYS A 432 18.53 13.75 -15.72
N PHE A 433 17.56 13.98 -14.83
CA PHE A 433 16.16 13.72 -15.11
C PHE A 433 15.65 14.56 -16.28
N LYS A 434 15.04 13.87 -17.24
CA LYS A 434 14.31 14.46 -18.36
C LYS A 434 12.96 13.78 -18.45
N ARG A 435 11.90 14.58 -18.43
CA ARG A 435 10.52 14.09 -18.42
C ARG A 435 10.19 13.19 -19.62
N ILE A 436 10.63 13.58 -20.81
CA ILE A 436 10.41 12.82 -22.06
C ILE A 436 11.15 11.47 -22.07
N GLU A 437 12.22 11.36 -21.30
CA GLU A 437 13.04 10.16 -21.11
C GLU A 437 12.93 9.64 -19.68
N MET A 438 11.77 9.81 -19.03
CA MET A 438 11.59 9.50 -17.59
C MET A 438 11.95 8.06 -17.22
N LYS A 439 11.86 7.11 -18.17
CA LYS A 439 12.21 5.70 -17.95
C LYS A 439 13.71 5.42 -17.96
N THR A 440 14.51 6.26 -18.62
CA THR A 440 15.92 5.96 -18.92
C THR A 440 16.88 6.99 -18.32
N SER A 441 16.47 8.25 -18.18
CA SER A 441 17.35 9.36 -17.78
C SER A 441 18.02 9.19 -16.41
N VAL A 442 17.35 8.52 -15.46
CA VAL A 442 17.89 8.26 -14.11
C VAL A 442 18.00 6.77 -13.76
N ALA A 443 17.74 5.86 -14.70
CA ALA A 443 17.59 4.44 -14.41
C ALA A 443 18.85 3.78 -13.82
N GLU A 444 20.03 4.15 -14.32
CA GLU A 444 21.31 3.64 -13.80
C GLU A 444 21.54 4.09 -12.35
N LEU A 445 21.29 5.38 -12.05
CA LEU A 445 21.43 5.94 -10.71
C LEU A 445 20.46 5.28 -9.71
N ASP A 446 19.20 5.09 -10.13
CA ASP A 446 18.15 4.46 -9.35
C ASP A 446 18.51 2.99 -9.02
N GLY A 447 18.94 2.23 -10.03
CA GLY A 447 19.36 0.83 -9.84
C GLY A 447 20.62 0.67 -8.99
N ASP A 448 21.60 1.56 -9.14
CA ASP A 448 22.82 1.57 -8.32
C ASP A 448 22.52 1.90 -6.86
N PHE A 449 21.61 2.85 -6.62
CA PHE A 449 21.21 3.21 -5.27
C PHE A 449 20.39 2.11 -4.60
N GLU A 450 19.46 1.49 -5.33
CA GLU A 450 18.70 0.33 -4.85
C GLU A 450 19.66 -0.83 -4.49
N ALA A 451 20.64 -1.13 -5.34
CA ALA A 451 21.64 -2.17 -5.09
C ALA A 451 22.51 -1.86 -3.86
N LEU A 452 22.90 -0.60 -3.64
CA LEU A 452 23.60 -0.18 -2.43
C LEU A 452 22.73 -0.39 -1.17
N CYS A 453 21.44 -0.03 -1.22
CA CYS A 453 20.52 -0.26 -0.11
C CYS A 453 20.42 -1.74 0.24
N TYR A 454 20.27 -2.62 -0.77
CA TYR A 454 20.26 -4.08 -0.54
C TYR A 454 21.58 -4.60 0.03
N LEU A 455 22.72 -4.10 -0.46
CA LEU A 455 24.03 -4.48 0.06
C LEU A 455 24.14 -4.19 1.57
N LEU A 456 23.74 -2.99 2.00
CA LEU A 456 23.83 -2.58 3.40
C LEU A 456 22.78 -3.29 4.28
N SER A 457 21.50 -3.20 3.91
CA SER A 457 20.39 -3.78 4.67
C SER A 457 20.51 -5.31 4.77
N GLY A 458 20.89 -5.98 3.69
CA GLY A 458 21.02 -7.43 3.65
C GLY A 458 22.19 -7.98 4.47
N ASN A 459 23.28 -7.21 4.61
CA ASN A 459 24.36 -7.53 5.56
C ASN A 459 24.00 -7.17 7.01
N GLY A 460 22.83 -6.59 7.27
CA GLY A 460 22.41 -6.15 8.61
C GLY A 460 23.20 -4.94 9.13
N ILE A 461 23.74 -4.11 8.23
CA ILE A 461 24.43 -2.87 8.61
C ILE A 461 23.38 -1.82 8.99
N GLY A 462 23.45 -1.29 10.21
CA GLY A 462 22.60 -0.17 10.63
C GLY A 462 23.08 1.15 10.03
N TYR A 463 22.26 1.76 9.17
CA TYR A 463 22.55 3.06 8.53
C TYR A 463 21.34 4.01 8.55
N HIS A 464 21.58 5.30 8.29
CA HIS A 464 20.54 6.28 7.95
C HIS A 464 20.93 7.04 6.67
N PHE A 465 19.96 7.60 5.97
CA PHE A 465 20.22 8.51 4.85
C PHE A 465 20.56 9.93 5.35
N GLY A 466 21.54 10.54 4.71
CA GLY A 466 21.87 11.96 4.81
C GLY A 466 21.34 12.69 3.59
N ASN A 467 20.19 13.36 3.75
CA ASN A 467 19.66 14.25 2.73
C ASN A 467 20.32 15.63 2.84
N GLU A 468 20.81 16.18 1.73
CA GLU A 468 21.65 17.37 1.74
C GLU A 468 20.87 18.63 2.18
N GLU A 469 19.60 18.77 1.78
CA GLU A 469 18.74 19.89 2.22
C GLU A 469 18.44 19.85 3.73
N ILE A 470 18.26 18.65 4.30
CA ILE A 470 18.12 18.48 5.76
C ILE A 470 19.46 18.74 6.46
N MET A 471 20.55 18.16 5.95
CA MET A 471 21.88 18.26 6.53
C MET A 471 22.37 19.71 6.60
N LYS A 472 22.06 20.53 5.60
CA LYS A 472 22.38 21.96 5.59
C LYS A 472 22.04 22.68 6.90
N ASN A 473 20.95 22.30 7.56
CA ASN A 473 20.47 22.94 8.78
C ASN A 473 20.71 22.11 10.05
N LEU A 474 20.78 20.77 9.93
CA LEU A 474 20.83 19.87 11.09
C LEU A 474 22.18 19.20 11.32
N ALA A 475 23.11 19.28 10.34
CA ALA A 475 24.36 18.56 10.38
C ALA A 475 25.51 19.38 10.96
N SER A 476 26.42 18.71 11.67
CA SER A 476 27.66 19.27 12.19
C SER A 476 28.71 18.18 12.40
N VAL A 477 29.99 18.56 12.50
CA VAL A 477 31.09 17.63 12.83
C VAL A 477 31.45 17.78 14.32
N GLU A 478 31.43 16.66 15.04
CA GLU A 478 31.88 16.53 16.43
C GLU A 478 32.97 15.44 16.49
N ASP A 479 34.23 15.84 16.68
CA ASP A 479 35.38 14.92 16.57
C ASP A 479 35.34 14.15 15.25
N ASN A 480 35.46 12.82 15.28
CA ASN A 480 35.35 11.91 14.15
C ASN A 480 33.91 11.43 13.90
N TYR A 481 32.90 12.24 14.25
CA TYR A 481 31.48 11.97 14.00
C TYR A 481 30.84 13.09 13.18
N ILE A 482 29.93 12.72 12.28
CA ILE A 482 28.90 13.62 11.77
C ILE A 482 27.68 13.44 12.67
N ARG A 483 27.20 14.53 13.24
CA ARG A 483 25.89 14.59 13.90
C ARG A 483 24.87 15.13 12.91
N ILE A 484 23.71 14.50 12.80
CA ILE A 484 22.52 15.07 12.16
C ILE A 484 21.38 15.00 13.17
N GLY A 485 20.99 16.16 13.71
CA GLY A 485 20.01 16.25 14.79
C GLY A 485 20.41 15.36 15.99
N LEU A 486 19.60 14.34 16.27
CA LEU A 486 19.81 13.43 17.40
C LEU A 486 20.78 12.28 17.10
N CYS A 487 21.09 12.00 15.85
CA CYS A 487 21.92 10.86 15.44
C CYS A 487 23.39 11.22 15.25
N LYS A 488 24.28 10.25 15.44
CA LYS A 488 25.73 10.36 15.22
C LYS A 488 26.26 9.23 14.34
N TYR A 489 27.14 9.56 13.42
CA TYR A 489 27.71 8.62 12.45
C TYR A 489 29.23 8.77 12.40
N ASN A 490 29.96 7.66 12.46
CA ASN A 490 31.42 7.66 12.32
C ASN A 490 31.91 7.04 11.00
N LYS A 491 30.96 6.66 10.14
CA LYS A 491 31.20 6.17 8.78
C LYS A 491 30.23 6.85 7.83
N VAL A 492 30.71 7.22 6.65
CA VAL A 492 29.89 7.77 5.56
C VAL A 492 30.10 6.93 4.32
N VAL A 493 29.02 6.61 3.62
CA VAL A 493 29.03 6.01 2.29
C VAL A 493 28.51 7.02 1.29
N LEU A 494 29.32 7.34 0.29
CA LEU A 494 28.93 8.09 -0.88
C LEU A 494 28.39 7.12 -1.95
N PRO A 495 27.12 7.21 -2.35
CA PRO A 495 26.59 6.44 -3.47
C PRO A 495 27.23 6.91 -4.80
N ALA A 496 26.83 6.32 -5.93
CA ALA A 496 27.21 6.77 -7.27
C ALA A 496 26.62 8.15 -7.63
N CYS A 497 27.03 9.19 -6.90
CA CYS A 497 26.57 10.57 -7.05
C CYS A 497 27.52 11.38 -7.93
N ASP A 498 26.97 12.26 -8.76
CA ASP A 498 27.71 13.13 -9.67
C ASP A 498 27.91 14.55 -9.12
N THR A 499 27.13 14.93 -8.11
CA THR A 499 27.23 16.21 -7.41
C THR A 499 27.02 16.02 -5.92
N LEU A 500 27.63 16.92 -5.16
CA LEU A 500 27.30 17.19 -3.76
C LEU A 500 27.04 18.69 -3.62
N ASP A 501 26.29 19.08 -2.60
CA ASP A 501 26.13 20.48 -2.21
C ASP A 501 27.42 20.96 -1.52
N LYS A 502 27.70 22.25 -1.68
CA LYS A 502 28.92 22.86 -1.12
C LYS A 502 29.04 22.62 0.39
N GLU A 503 27.96 22.81 1.13
CA GLU A 503 27.91 22.59 2.57
C GLU A 503 28.21 21.13 2.95
N THR A 504 27.75 20.16 2.14
CA THR A 504 28.06 18.74 2.33
C THR A 504 29.55 18.46 2.12
N VAL A 505 30.16 19.05 1.09
CA VAL A 505 31.60 18.90 0.83
C VAL A 505 32.45 19.46 1.98
N GLU A 506 32.09 20.65 2.48
CA GLU A 506 32.77 21.28 3.63
C GLU A 506 32.67 20.39 4.88
N LEU A 507 31.48 19.85 5.15
CA LEU A 507 31.22 18.96 6.28
C LEU A 507 32.00 17.64 6.19
N LEU A 508 31.99 17.00 5.01
CA LEU A 508 32.73 15.75 4.79
C LEU A 508 34.24 15.96 4.86
N SER A 509 34.74 17.09 4.35
CA SER A 509 36.17 17.44 4.45
C SER A 509 36.60 17.56 5.92
N GLN A 510 35.85 18.32 6.72
CA GLN A 510 36.13 18.47 8.15
C GLN A 510 36.05 17.13 8.90
N PHE A 511 35.06 16.29 8.56
CA PHE A 511 34.91 14.96 9.15
C PHE A 511 36.11 14.05 8.84
N MET A 512 36.61 14.05 7.60
CA MET A 512 37.79 13.28 7.20
C MET A 512 39.08 13.80 7.87
N GLU A 513 39.24 15.12 8.00
CA GLU A 513 40.36 15.73 8.71
C GLU A 513 40.43 15.30 10.18
N ASN A 514 39.26 15.08 10.81
CA ASN A 514 39.16 14.58 12.18
C ASN A 514 39.28 13.04 12.29
N GLY A 515 39.60 12.33 11.20
CA GLY A 515 39.77 10.87 11.18
C GLY A 515 38.47 10.07 10.98
N GLY A 516 37.39 10.74 10.56
CA GLY A 516 36.18 10.10 10.07
C GLY A 516 36.44 9.26 8.81
N LYS A 517 35.64 8.21 8.60
CA LYS A 517 35.80 7.30 7.46
C LYS A 517 34.74 7.53 6.40
N VAL A 518 35.19 7.79 5.18
CA VAL A 518 34.33 7.92 4.00
C VAL A 518 34.65 6.77 3.03
N TYR A 519 33.61 6.10 2.56
CA TYR A 519 33.66 5.05 1.55
C TYR A 519 32.87 5.49 0.32
N THR A 520 33.26 5.04 -0.86
CA THR A 520 32.55 5.32 -2.12
C THR A 520 31.88 4.05 -2.63
N TYR A 521 30.87 4.18 -3.49
CA TYR A 521 30.25 3.04 -4.16
C TYR A 521 30.75 2.96 -5.61
N LYS A 522 31.28 1.79 -6.00
CA LYS A 522 31.83 1.53 -7.35
C LYS A 522 32.95 2.50 -7.77
N HIS A 523 33.69 3.04 -6.81
CA HIS A 523 34.66 4.12 -6.99
C HIS A 523 34.13 5.33 -7.78
N HIS A 524 32.82 5.55 -7.78
CA HIS A 524 32.22 6.67 -8.47
C HIS A 524 32.37 7.93 -7.62
N LEU A 525 33.12 8.90 -8.12
CA LEU A 525 33.41 10.15 -7.42
C LEU A 525 32.52 11.28 -7.96
N PRO A 526 32.00 12.16 -7.07
CA PRO A 526 31.31 13.36 -7.49
C PRO A 526 32.25 14.25 -8.31
N LYS A 527 31.71 14.89 -9.35
CA LYS A 527 32.46 15.73 -10.30
C LYS A 527 31.99 17.18 -10.27
N ARG A 528 31.06 17.48 -9.36
CA ARG A 528 30.34 18.75 -9.29
C ARG A 528 30.09 19.16 -7.84
N ILE A 529 30.07 20.47 -7.61
CA ILE A 529 29.57 21.12 -6.40
C ILE A 529 28.39 21.99 -6.82
N ASP A 530 27.26 21.85 -6.16
CA ASP A 530 26.00 22.54 -6.50
C ASP A 530 25.63 22.39 -7.98
N GLY A 531 25.89 21.22 -8.59
CA GLY A 531 25.65 20.96 -10.01
C GLY A 531 26.67 21.56 -11.00
N ARG A 532 27.66 22.34 -10.54
CA ARG A 532 28.71 22.95 -11.37
C ARG A 532 29.99 22.13 -11.31
N LEU A 533 30.73 22.04 -12.41
CA LEU A 533 31.98 21.27 -12.48
C LEU A 533 32.98 21.73 -11.41
N ALA A 534 33.52 20.77 -10.66
CA ALA A 534 34.52 20.98 -9.61
C ALA A 534 35.42 19.75 -9.45
N GLU A 535 36.66 19.96 -9.02
CA GLU A 535 37.59 18.88 -8.65
C GLU A 535 37.40 18.54 -7.17
N LEU A 536 37.11 17.26 -6.88
CA LEU A 536 36.83 16.73 -5.53
C LEU A 536 37.84 15.63 -5.16
N ASP A 537 39.12 15.94 -5.32
CA ASP A 537 40.25 15.02 -5.07
C ASP A 537 40.30 14.48 -3.63
N ILE A 538 39.66 15.17 -2.69
CA ILE A 538 39.55 14.76 -1.28
C ILE A 538 38.98 13.33 -1.14
N PHE A 539 38.15 12.87 -2.07
CA PHE A 539 37.56 11.53 -2.06
C PHE A 539 38.38 10.49 -2.83
N GLY A 540 39.44 10.89 -3.53
CA GLY A 540 40.19 10.03 -4.45
C GLY A 540 40.88 8.82 -3.80
N ASN A 541 41.12 8.87 -2.49
CA ASN A 541 41.70 7.77 -1.70
C ASN A 541 40.66 6.98 -0.88
N CYS A 542 39.36 7.27 -1.03
CA CYS A 542 38.31 6.54 -0.34
C CYS A 542 38.19 5.12 -0.92
N ARG A 543 38.03 4.13 -0.02
CA ARG A 543 37.85 2.72 -0.38
C ARG A 543 36.42 2.45 -0.85
N ASP A 544 36.23 1.40 -1.62
CA ASP A 544 34.92 1.02 -2.14
C ASP A 544 34.13 0.22 -1.11
N VAL A 545 32.88 0.61 -0.85
CA VAL A 545 32.00 -0.13 0.06
C VAL A 545 31.64 -1.52 -0.47
N THR A 546 31.80 -1.79 -1.77
CA THR A 546 31.60 -3.12 -2.35
C THR A 546 32.75 -4.09 -2.07
N ASP A 547 33.89 -3.59 -1.58
CA ASP A 547 35.01 -4.44 -1.19
C ASP A 547 34.67 -5.27 0.05
N ALA A 548 34.94 -6.57 0.00
CA ALA A 548 34.58 -7.50 1.08
C ALA A 548 35.26 -7.18 2.42
N ASP A 549 36.47 -6.63 2.38
CA ASP A 549 37.21 -6.20 3.57
C ASP A 549 36.64 -4.90 4.18
N VAL A 550 36.09 -4.00 3.35
CA VAL A 550 35.35 -2.82 3.83
C VAL A 550 34.04 -3.23 4.50
N ILE A 551 33.25 -4.11 3.88
CA ILE A 551 32.02 -4.65 4.51
C ILE A 551 32.37 -5.33 5.84
N SER A 552 33.42 -6.15 5.87
CA SER A 552 33.89 -6.81 7.10
C SER A 552 34.33 -5.81 8.17
N GLU A 553 34.98 -4.70 7.78
CA GLU A 553 35.36 -3.63 8.69
C GLU A 553 34.14 -2.92 9.29
N ILE A 554 33.15 -2.59 8.46
CA ILE A 554 31.90 -1.95 8.91
C ILE A 554 31.17 -2.89 9.88
N LEU A 555 30.95 -4.15 9.51
CA LEU A 555 30.33 -5.17 10.36
C LEU A 555 31.12 -5.43 11.65
N GLY A 556 32.45 -5.43 11.57
CA GLY A 556 33.34 -5.58 12.71
C GLY A 556 33.15 -4.52 13.80
N SER A 557 32.59 -3.36 13.45
CA SER A 557 32.24 -2.29 14.41
C SER A 557 30.81 -2.35 14.94
N GLN A 558 29.91 -3.11 14.29
CA GLN A 558 28.51 -3.23 14.70
C GLN A 558 28.38 -3.95 16.05
N ALA A 559 27.38 -3.53 16.82
CA ALA A 559 27.04 -4.12 18.12
C ALA A 559 26.40 -5.51 17.98
N VAL A 560 25.73 -5.76 16.85
CA VAL A 560 25.10 -7.03 16.50
C VAL A 560 25.55 -7.42 15.10
N ILE A 561 25.89 -8.68 14.90
CA ILE A 561 26.28 -9.25 13.61
C ILE A 561 25.41 -10.47 13.35
N LEU A 562 24.86 -10.56 12.14
CA LEU A 562 24.20 -11.76 11.63
C LEU A 562 25.16 -12.49 10.69
N GLU A 563 25.37 -13.77 10.96
CA GLU A 563 26.06 -14.66 10.03
C GLU A 563 25.03 -15.63 9.44
N TYR A 564 24.95 -15.60 8.11
CA TYR A 564 23.97 -16.36 7.36
C TYR A 564 24.55 -17.71 6.90
N PRO A 565 23.74 -18.78 6.92
CA PRO A 565 24.03 -20.00 6.15
C PRO A 565 24.19 -19.70 4.66
N GLU A 566 24.95 -20.53 3.94
CA GLU A 566 25.24 -20.36 2.49
C GLU A 566 23.98 -20.27 1.60
N ASN A 567 22.86 -20.85 2.03
CA ASN A 567 21.62 -20.91 1.25
C ASN A 567 20.64 -19.75 1.52
N VAL A 568 21.04 -18.76 2.31
CA VAL A 568 20.21 -17.58 2.63
C VAL A 568 20.72 -16.40 1.82
N ALA A 569 19.85 -15.80 1.00
CA ALA A 569 20.21 -14.61 0.25
C ALA A 569 20.13 -13.36 1.14
N LEU A 570 20.92 -12.34 0.82
CA LEU A 570 20.91 -11.05 1.54
C LEU A 570 19.53 -10.37 1.53
N SER A 571 18.70 -10.68 0.54
CA SER A 571 17.32 -10.19 0.45
C SER A 571 16.38 -10.78 1.49
N ASP A 572 16.72 -11.93 2.07
CA ASP A 572 15.76 -12.82 2.74
C ASP A 572 15.44 -12.40 4.17
N VAL A 573 16.35 -11.64 4.79
CA VAL A 573 16.28 -11.23 6.20
C VAL A 573 16.52 -9.73 6.32
N ARG A 574 15.83 -9.09 7.26
CA ARG A 574 16.13 -7.73 7.72
C ARG A 574 16.28 -7.68 9.22
N VAL A 575 17.12 -6.77 9.70
CA VAL A 575 17.38 -6.58 11.12
C VAL A 575 17.32 -5.11 11.51
N MET A 576 16.70 -4.85 12.65
CA MET A 576 16.72 -3.58 13.35
C MET A 576 17.24 -3.80 14.77
N VAL A 577 18.12 -2.92 15.23
CA VAL A 577 18.63 -2.95 16.61
C VAL A 577 18.25 -1.65 17.30
N ARG A 578 17.65 -1.74 18.48
CA ARG A 578 17.37 -0.57 19.33
C ARG A 578 18.08 -0.69 20.66
N SER A 579 18.65 0.42 21.11
CA SER A 579 19.20 0.57 22.47
C SER A 579 18.16 1.25 23.35
N THR A 580 17.73 0.57 24.41
CA THR A 580 16.62 1.04 25.27
C THR A 580 17.03 1.02 26.75
N GLU A 581 16.18 1.58 27.61
CA GLU A 581 16.35 1.47 29.07
C GLU A 581 16.27 0.02 29.59
N TYR A 582 15.70 -0.89 28.79
CA TYR A 582 15.62 -2.33 29.09
C TYR A 582 16.79 -3.12 28.47
N GLY A 583 17.83 -2.43 27.96
CA GLY A 583 18.89 -3.05 27.17
C GLY A 583 18.56 -3.10 25.69
N ARG A 584 19.31 -3.89 24.92
CA ARG A 584 19.12 -4.01 23.48
C ARG A 584 17.91 -4.85 23.11
N LEU A 585 17.26 -4.42 22.04
CA LEU A 585 16.25 -5.15 21.30
C LEU A 585 16.78 -5.42 19.89
N ILE A 586 16.74 -6.67 19.44
CA ILE A 586 17.20 -7.11 18.12
C ILE A 586 16.00 -7.73 17.42
N TYR A 587 15.44 -7.00 16.47
CA TYR A 587 14.30 -7.44 15.68
C TYR A 587 14.78 -7.99 14.34
N ILE A 588 14.44 -9.24 14.04
CA ILE A 588 14.89 -9.98 12.85
C ILE A 588 13.65 -10.55 12.17
N THR A 589 13.43 -10.22 10.89
CA THR A 589 12.26 -10.69 10.12
C THR A 589 12.67 -11.52 8.91
N ASN A 590 11.90 -12.57 8.61
CA ASN A 590 12.00 -13.41 7.42
C ASN A 590 11.02 -12.94 6.34
N LEU A 591 11.53 -12.62 5.16
CA LEU A 591 10.77 -12.04 4.05
C LEU A 591 10.45 -13.05 2.94
N THR A 592 10.81 -14.32 3.07
CA THR A 592 10.83 -15.28 1.95
C THR A 592 9.65 -16.23 1.86
N GLY A 593 8.82 -16.32 2.90
CA GLY A 593 7.79 -17.36 3.02
C GLY A 593 8.35 -18.77 3.25
N LYS A 594 9.67 -18.96 3.33
CA LYS A 594 10.35 -20.25 3.48
C LYS A 594 11.05 -20.34 4.83
N ASP A 595 11.24 -21.55 5.33
CA ASP A 595 12.01 -21.77 6.55
C ASP A 595 13.50 -21.46 6.31
N ILE A 596 14.08 -20.68 7.21
CA ILE A 596 15.50 -20.37 7.28
C ILE A 596 16.06 -20.95 8.58
N TYR A 597 17.09 -21.80 8.47
CA TYR A 597 17.66 -22.50 9.61
C TYR A 597 19.08 -22.02 9.89
N GLY A 598 19.42 -21.85 11.17
CA GLY A 598 20.82 -21.71 11.59
C GLY A 598 21.42 -20.32 11.40
N ILE A 599 20.63 -19.24 11.50
CA ILE A 599 21.18 -17.87 11.53
C ILE A 599 21.93 -17.70 12.85
N ASN A 600 23.21 -17.35 12.77
CA ASN A 600 24.03 -17.09 13.94
C ASN A 600 24.01 -15.60 14.28
N VAL A 601 23.53 -15.28 15.47
CA VAL A 601 23.40 -13.91 16.00
C VAL A 601 24.50 -13.68 17.02
N LYS A 602 25.43 -12.77 16.71
CA LYS A 602 26.48 -12.34 17.63
C LYS A 602 26.14 -10.97 18.18
N SER A 603 25.98 -10.87 19.50
CA SER A 603 25.67 -9.60 20.18
C SER A 603 26.80 -9.23 21.14
N LYS A 604 27.64 -8.28 20.72
CA LYS A 604 28.84 -7.85 21.45
C LYS A 604 28.47 -7.11 22.71
N GLY A 605 29.11 -7.41 23.84
CA GLY A 605 28.82 -6.81 25.14
C GLY A 605 27.50 -7.24 25.76
N SER A 606 26.70 -8.11 25.12
CA SER A 606 25.55 -8.72 25.77
C SER A 606 26.01 -9.74 26.79
N GLU A 607 25.29 -9.83 27.91
CA GLU A 607 25.49 -10.88 28.90
C GLU A 607 24.57 -12.08 28.63
N ARG A 608 23.35 -11.81 28.15
CA ARG A 608 22.30 -12.80 27.87
C ARG A 608 21.38 -12.30 26.75
N LEU A 609 20.65 -13.22 26.12
CA LEU A 609 19.59 -12.94 25.15
C LEU A 609 18.45 -13.94 25.33
N GLY A 610 17.21 -13.47 25.24
CA GLY A 610 15.99 -14.28 25.22
C GLY A 610 15.06 -13.86 24.07
N LYS A 611 14.16 -14.76 23.65
CA LYS A 611 13.17 -14.50 22.61
C LYS A 611 11.88 -13.98 23.25
N LEU A 612 11.47 -12.77 22.89
CA LEU A 612 10.18 -12.20 23.24
C LEU A 612 9.12 -12.67 22.23
N ASP A 613 8.06 -13.31 22.73
CA ASP A 613 6.84 -13.49 21.94
C ASP A 613 6.05 -12.18 21.96
N ILE A 614 5.80 -11.59 20.78
CA ILE A 614 5.16 -10.27 20.70
C ILE A 614 3.66 -10.32 21.02
N ALA A 615 2.99 -11.45 20.80
CA ALA A 615 1.58 -11.61 21.12
C ALA A 615 1.38 -11.88 22.61
N ALA A 616 2.15 -12.80 23.19
CA ALA A 616 2.04 -13.20 24.59
C ALA A 616 2.79 -12.28 25.57
N LEU A 617 3.85 -11.61 25.08
CA LEU A 617 4.76 -10.75 25.84
C LEU A 617 5.50 -11.50 26.96
N ASP A 618 5.85 -12.75 26.71
CA ASP A 618 6.73 -13.56 27.54
C ASP A 618 8.11 -13.77 26.88
N ILE A 619 9.12 -13.94 27.71
CA ILE A 619 10.51 -14.10 27.27
C ILE A 619 10.92 -15.55 27.50
N SER A 620 11.29 -16.22 26.42
CA SER A 620 11.72 -17.61 26.41
C SER A 620 13.22 -17.75 26.15
N ALA A 621 13.78 -18.89 26.58
CA ALA A 621 15.18 -19.21 26.36
C ALA A 621 15.46 -19.51 24.90
N ILE A 622 16.62 -19.08 24.42
CA ILE A 622 17.12 -19.37 23.07
C ILE A 622 18.34 -20.29 23.15
N ARG A 623 18.66 -20.95 22.03
CA ARG A 623 19.92 -21.69 21.89
C ARG A 623 21.05 -20.69 21.78
N GLY A 624 21.99 -20.74 22.71
CA GLY A 624 23.05 -19.77 22.76
C GLY A 624 24.14 -20.11 23.76
N ARG A 625 25.18 -19.27 23.77
CA ARG A 625 26.28 -19.34 24.73
C ARG A 625 26.87 -17.96 24.94
N LYS A 626 27.47 -17.78 26.11
CA LYS A 626 28.32 -16.62 26.38
C LYS A 626 29.69 -16.81 25.69
N THR A 627 30.17 -15.78 25.01
CA THR A 627 31.51 -15.72 24.41
C THR A 627 32.41 -14.80 25.24
N SER A 628 33.68 -14.63 24.84
CA SER A 628 34.60 -13.69 25.50
C SER A 628 34.20 -12.23 25.32
N ASP A 629 33.46 -11.92 24.26
CA ASP A 629 33.12 -10.57 23.81
C ASP A 629 31.61 -10.28 23.80
N GLY A 630 30.76 -11.23 24.22
CA GLY A 630 29.31 -11.05 24.30
C GLY A 630 28.53 -12.36 24.33
N VAL A 631 27.49 -12.44 23.49
CA VAL A 631 26.63 -13.62 23.32
C VAL A 631 26.63 -14.06 21.87
N GLU A 632 26.57 -15.38 21.68
CA GLU A 632 26.33 -16.02 20.39
C GLU A 632 25.07 -16.90 20.51
N ALA A 633 24.11 -16.73 19.59
CA ALA A 633 22.86 -17.46 19.58
C ALA A 633 22.50 -17.97 18.18
N ILE A 634 21.91 -19.16 18.10
CA ILE A 634 21.41 -19.73 16.84
C ILE A 634 19.88 -19.65 16.82
N ILE A 635 19.33 -19.07 15.75
CA ILE A 635 17.89 -18.96 15.53
C ILE A 635 17.46 -19.64 14.23
N ASP A 636 16.21 -20.11 14.21
CA ASP A 636 15.51 -20.59 13.02
C ASP A 636 14.28 -19.70 12.81
N LEU A 637 14.13 -19.17 11.59
CA LEU A 637 12.99 -18.37 11.18
C LEU A 637 12.10 -19.23 10.28
N PHE A 638 10.96 -19.69 10.78
CA PHE A 638 9.99 -20.37 9.93
C PHE A 638 9.32 -19.39 8.94
N GLY A 639 8.66 -19.90 7.89
CA GLY A 639 8.27 -19.11 6.70
C GLY A 639 7.56 -17.76 6.93
N SER A 640 6.84 -17.57 8.04
CA SER A 640 6.21 -16.29 8.42
C SER A 640 6.64 -15.78 9.79
N GLU A 641 7.67 -16.37 10.39
CA GLU A 641 8.14 -16.02 11.72
C GLU A 641 9.13 -14.85 11.69
N SER A 642 9.09 -14.04 12.75
CA SER A 642 10.09 -13.03 13.07
C SER A 642 10.50 -13.20 14.53
N TYR A 643 11.68 -12.71 14.87
CA TYR A 643 12.27 -12.79 16.19
C TYR A 643 12.44 -11.39 16.76
N VAL A 644 12.12 -11.27 18.04
CA VAL A 644 12.59 -10.17 18.86
C VAL A 644 13.45 -10.77 19.95
N LEU A 645 14.75 -10.54 19.87
CA LEU A 645 15.70 -10.90 20.93
C LEU A 645 15.87 -9.70 21.86
N CYS A 646 15.87 -9.95 23.16
CA CYS A 646 16.05 -8.91 24.17
C CYS A 646 17.01 -9.36 25.28
N GLU A 647 17.72 -8.39 25.86
CA GLU A 647 18.64 -8.62 26.98
C GLU A 647 17.91 -8.65 28.34
N TYR A 648 16.78 -7.96 28.44
CA TYR A 648 16.03 -7.78 29.70
C TYR A 648 15.50 -9.08 30.27
N GLU A 649 15.87 -9.41 31.52
CA GLU A 649 15.42 -10.62 32.24
C GLU A 649 15.54 -11.92 31.41
N ALA A 650 16.49 -11.96 30.48
CA ALA A 650 16.70 -13.11 29.61
C ALA A 650 17.05 -14.36 30.43
N PRO A 651 16.34 -15.50 30.22
CA PRO A 651 16.59 -16.73 30.96
C PRO A 651 17.93 -17.37 30.56
N ASP A 652 18.31 -18.45 31.25
CA ASP A 652 19.50 -19.22 30.88
C ASP A 652 19.34 -19.84 29.49
N PHE A 653 20.44 -19.93 28.74
CA PHE A 653 20.44 -20.47 27.40
C PHE A 653 20.02 -21.94 27.37
N LEU A 654 19.30 -22.30 26.30
CA LEU A 654 19.23 -23.68 25.86
C LEU A 654 20.62 -24.10 25.32
N PRO A 655 20.97 -25.41 25.41
CA PRO A 655 22.24 -25.89 24.87
C PRO A 655 22.46 -25.42 23.44
N TYR A 656 23.66 -24.91 23.18
CA TYR A 656 24.09 -24.54 21.83
C TYR A 656 24.20 -25.80 20.98
N VAL A 657 23.18 -26.05 20.16
CA VAL A 657 23.10 -27.18 19.21
C VAL A 657 22.78 -26.63 17.83
N GLU A 658 23.34 -27.28 16.81
CA GLU A 658 23.04 -26.97 15.41
C GLU A 658 21.54 -27.08 15.14
N SER A 659 21.06 -26.34 14.15
CA SER A 659 19.66 -26.38 13.76
C SER A 659 19.29 -27.70 13.11
N GLU A 660 18.23 -28.31 13.65
CA GLU A 660 17.56 -29.45 13.05
C GLU A 660 16.16 -29.03 12.58
N PRO A 661 15.70 -29.53 11.43
CA PRO A 661 14.33 -29.30 10.98
C PRO A 661 13.32 -29.71 12.04
N LYS A 662 12.38 -28.81 12.32
CA LYS A 662 11.27 -29.08 13.23
C LYS A 662 10.46 -30.28 12.71
N LYS A 663 10.17 -31.24 13.60
CA LYS A 663 9.38 -32.42 13.26
C LYS A 663 7.90 -32.10 13.43
N PHE A 664 7.08 -32.45 12.45
CA PHE A 664 5.64 -32.22 12.46
C PHE A 664 4.84 -33.51 12.49
N ILE A 665 3.63 -33.45 13.05
CA ILE A 665 2.64 -34.52 13.03
C ILE A 665 2.35 -34.88 11.57
N LYS A 666 2.42 -36.17 11.25
CA LYS A 666 2.05 -36.68 9.91
C LYS A 666 0.55 -36.91 9.83
N LEU A 667 -0.10 -36.24 8.88
CA LEU A 667 -1.53 -36.37 8.60
C LEU A 667 -1.73 -37.55 7.66
N ASN A 668 -1.97 -38.75 8.21
CA ASN A 668 -2.05 -40.00 7.42
C ASN A 668 -3.47 -40.32 6.90
N SER A 669 -4.49 -39.66 7.43
CA SER A 669 -5.90 -39.87 7.05
C SER A 669 -6.41 -38.69 6.23
N PRO A 670 -7.12 -38.94 5.11
CA PRO A 670 -7.70 -37.85 4.34
C PRO A 670 -8.72 -37.10 5.19
N PHE A 671 -8.69 -35.78 5.08
CA PHE A 671 -9.68 -34.93 5.70
C PHE A 671 -11.07 -35.20 5.13
N LYS A 672 -12.05 -35.30 6.01
CA LYS A 672 -13.47 -35.42 5.66
C LYS A 672 -14.19 -34.15 6.05
N VAL A 673 -15.04 -33.64 5.15
CA VAL A 673 -15.90 -32.51 5.49
C VAL A 673 -16.83 -32.90 6.65
N LYS A 674 -16.86 -32.06 7.69
CA LYS A 674 -17.70 -32.28 8.86
C LYS A 674 -19.14 -31.85 8.58
N ASP A 675 -19.29 -30.64 8.05
CA ASP A 675 -20.55 -30.02 7.68
C ASP A 675 -20.46 -29.46 6.27
N LEU A 676 -21.47 -29.75 5.43
CA LEU A 676 -21.52 -29.22 4.07
C LEU A 676 -21.74 -27.70 4.12
N PRO A 677 -20.87 -26.89 3.49
CA PRO A 677 -20.94 -25.45 3.65
C PRO A 677 -22.03 -24.86 2.75
N VAL A 678 -22.48 -23.64 3.06
CA VAL A 678 -23.27 -22.85 2.11
C VAL A 678 -22.36 -22.41 0.97
N ASN A 679 -22.81 -22.56 -0.28
CA ASN A 679 -22.03 -22.21 -1.46
C ASN A 679 -22.63 -21.00 -2.17
N TYR A 680 -21.84 -20.43 -3.08
CA TYR A 680 -22.21 -19.30 -3.92
C TYR A 680 -22.01 -19.61 -5.40
N ILE A 681 -22.66 -18.83 -6.24
CA ILE A 681 -22.29 -18.64 -7.66
C ILE A 681 -22.60 -17.19 -8.05
N THR A 682 -21.68 -16.58 -8.80
CA THR A 682 -21.86 -15.24 -9.37
C THR A 682 -22.56 -15.34 -10.72
N LEU A 683 -23.62 -14.57 -10.91
CA LEU A 683 -24.28 -14.37 -12.20
C LEU A 683 -23.87 -12.99 -12.74
N ASP A 684 -22.86 -12.99 -13.60
CA ASP A 684 -22.24 -11.80 -14.22
C ASP A 684 -22.63 -11.62 -15.69
N ARG A 685 -23.63 -12.37 -16.15
CA ARG A 685 -24.17 -12.31 -17.51
C ARG A 685 -25.69 -12.20 -17.50
N ALA A 686 -26.22 -11.29 -18.30
CA ALA A 686 -27.65 -11.05 -18.42
C ALA A 686 -28.05 -10.71 -19.86
N ARG A 687 -29.31 -10.97 -20.19
CA ARG A 687 -29.96 -10.32 -21.33
C ARG A 687 -30.53 -8.98 -20.86
N VAL A 688 -30.53 -8.00 -21.74
CA VAL A 688 -31.00 -6.65 -21.46
C VAL A 688 -32.24 -6.35 -22.28
N SER A 689 -33.30 -5.87 -21.63
CA SER A 689 -34.47 -5.28 -22.29
C SER A 689 -34.56 -3.81 -21.90
N LEU A 690 -34.58 -2.93 -22.90
CA LEU A 690 -34.68 -1.48 -22.71
C LEU A 690 -36.12 -1.04 -22.97
N ASN A 691 -36.75 -0.39 -21.98
CA ASN A 691 -38.15 0.06 -22.05
C ASN A 691 -39.15 -1.02 -22.52
N GLY A 692 -38.92 -2.29 -22.17
CA GLY A 692 -39.80 -3.40 -22.54
C GLY A 692 -39.63 -3.91 -23.98
N ALA A 693 -38.55 -3.53 -24.67
CA ALA A 693 -38.19 -4.12 -25.97
C ALA A 693 -37.80 -5.61 -25.84
N GLU A 694 -37.65 -6.29 -26.97
CA GLU A 694 -37.17 -7.68 -26.99
C GLU A 694 -35.80 -7.80 -26.28
N PRO A 695 -35.60 -8.81 -25.41
CA PRO A 695 -34.32 -9.00 -24.73
C PRO A 695 -33.17 -9.25 -25.69
N SER A 696 -32.01 -8.69 -25.37
CA SER A 696 -30.76 -8.91 -26.11
C SER A 696 -30.26 -10.36 -26.05
N GLU A 697 -29.17 -10.63 -26.78
CA GLU A 697 -28.31 -11.78 -26.49
C GLU A 697 -27.73 -11.69 -25.06
N LEU A 698 -27.24 -12.82 -24.54
CA LEU A 698 -26.60 -12.86 -23.23
C LEU A 698 -25.25 -12.11 -23.28
N ARG A 699 -25.08 -11.09 -22.43
CA ARG A 699 -23.90 -10.22 -22.41
C ARG A 699 -23.26 -10.20 -21.01
N PRO A 700 -21.92 -10.05 -20.91
CA PRO A 700 -21.24 -9.74 -19.64
C PRO A 700 -21.70 -8.40 -19.05
N MET A 701 -21.68 -8.27 -17.73
CA MET A 701 -22.12 -7.04 -17.05
C MET A 701 -21.26 -5.84 -17.43
N GLU A 702 -19.95 -6.03 -17.60
CA GLU A 702 -19.02 -4.97 -17.97
C GLU A 702 -19.35 -4.38 -19.34
N ARG A 703 -19.78 -5.23 -20.29
CA ARG A 703 -20.25 -4.78 -21.61
C ARG A 703 -21.56 -4.00 -21.49
N ILE A 704 -22.51 -4.48 -20.69
CA ILE A 704 -23.80 -3.81 -20.51
C ILE A 704 -23.61 -2.42 -19.91
N ARG A 705 -22.77 -2.30 -18.87
CA ARG A 705 -22.44 -1.02 -18.24
C ARG A 705 -21.82 -0.05 -19.25
N ASP A 706 -20.84 -0.51 -20.02
CA ASP A 706 -20.14 0.33 -20.99
C ASP A 706 -21.06 0.77 -22.14
N GLU A 707 -21.93 -0.10 -22.65
CA GLU A 707 -22.93 0.22 -23.68
C GLU A 707 -23.93 1.29 -23.18
N LEU A 708 -24.47 1.14 -21.97
CA LEU A 708 -25.41 2.10 -21.39
C LEU A 708 -24.79 3.48 -21.14
N LEU A 709 -23.51 3.52 -20.72
CA LEU A 709 -22.75 4.76 -20.57
C LEU A 709 -22.47 5.41 -21.93
N TYR A 710 -21.99 4.64 -22.90
CA TYR A 710 -21.66 5.15 -24.23
C TYR A 710 -22.88 5.72 -24.96
N ASP A 711 -24.01 5.03 -24.90
CA ASP A 711 -25.27 5.46 -25.52
C ASP A 711 -25.97 6.60 -24.75
N ARG A 712 -25.41 7.02 -23.60
CA ARG A 712 -26.03 7.93 -22.64
C ARG A 712 -27.49 7.56 -22.34
N TYR A 713 -27.76 6.26 -22.17
CA TYR A 713 -29.12 5.76 -22.01
C TYR A 713 -29.74 6.28 -20.71
N CYS A 714 -31.03 6.63 -20.78
CA CYS A 714 -31.84 7.00 -19.61
C CYS A 714 -33.22 6.34 -19.77
N GLY A 715 -33.63 5.53 -18.79
CA GLY A 715 -34.90 4.81 -18.86
C GLY A 715 -34.89 3.48 -18.11
N LYS A 716 -35.91 2.67 -18.37
CA LYS A 716 -36.07 1.36 -17.70
C LYS A 716 -35.19 0.31 -18.34
N VAL A 717 -34.39 -0.36 -17.51
CA VAL A 717 -33.55 -1.50 -17.86
C VAL A 717 -34.06 -2.73 -17.13
N THR A 718 -34.43 -3.78 -17.87
CA THR A 718 -34.66 -5.11 -17.29
C THR A 718 -33.45 -6.00 -17.57
N LEU A 719 -32.78 -6.44 -16.51
CA LEU A 719 -31.71 -7.44 -16.57
C LEU A 719 -32.28 -8.83 -16.31
N ILE A 720 -31.99 -9.79 -17.20
CA ILE A 720 -32.49 -11.16 -17.14
C ILE A 720 -31.30 -12.11 -16.99
N PHE A 721 -31.12 -12.66 -15.79
CA PHE A 721 -30.02 -13.56 -15.41
C PHE A 721 -30.45 -15.03 -15.54
N PRO A 722 -29.96 -15.77 -16.55
CA PRO A 722 -30.25 -17.20 -16.68
C PRO A 722 -29.35 -18.05 -15.78
N PHE A 723 -29.86 -19.16 -15.26
CA PHE A 723 -29.09 -20.19 -14.57
C PHE A 723 -29.74 -21.58 -14.70
N GLU A 724 -28.97 -22.63 -14.46
CA GLU A 724 -29.41 -24.02 -14.65
C GLU A 724 -29.36 -24.82 -13.35
N LEU A 725 -30.43 -25.58 -13.06
CA LEU A 725 -30.53 -26.50 -11.93
C LEU A 725 -30.60 -27.95 -12.42
N LYS A 726 -29.67 -28.80 -12.01
CA LYS A 726 -29.79 -30.26 -12.20
C LYS A 726 -30.58 -30.93 -11.08
N CYS A 727 -30.69 -30.28 -9.93
CA CYS A 727 -31.59 -30.64 -8.84
C CYS A 727 -32.05 -29.38 -8.10
N THR A 728 -33.23 -29.40 -7.51
CA THR A 728 -33.73 -28.26 -6.72
C THR A 728 -33.15 -28.30 -5.30
N PRO A 729 -32.30 -27.34 -4.88
CA PRO A 729 -31.78 -27.30 -3.52
C PRO A 729 -32.87 -26.90 -2.52
N ASN A 730 -32.75 -27.36 -1.27
CA ASN A 730 -33.68 -27.01 -0.19
C ASN A 730 -33.60 -25.52 0.20
N LYS A 731 -32.46 -24.87 -0.09
CA LYS A 731 -32.21 -23.47 0.19
C LYS A 731 -31.54 -22.85 -1.04
N LEU A 732 -32.14 -21.79 -1.57
CA LEU A 732 -31.61 -21.00 -2.67
C LEU A 732 -32.08 -19.54 -2.52
N GLU A 733 -31.13 -18.68 -2.23
CA GLU A 733 -31.33 -17.25 -2.02
C GLU A 733 -30.69 -16.48 -3.18
N LEU A 734 -31.38 -15.46 -3.68
CA LEU A 734 -30.80 -14.42 -4.53
C LEU A 734 -30.26 -13.30 -3.63
N ILE A 735 -29.04 -12.88 -3.90
CA ILE A 735 -28.42 -11.68 -3.33
C ILE A 735 -28.28 -10.66 -4.45
N SER A 736 -28.86 -9.48 -4.27
CA SER A 736 -28.74 -8.38 -5.23
C SER A 736 -28.67 -7.04 -4.52
N GLU A 737 -27.97 -6.09 -5.14
CA GLU A 737 -27.91 -4.72 -4.67
C GLU A 737 -29.26 -3.98 -4.90
N THR A 738 -29.41 -2.82 -4.26
CA THR A 738 -30.71 -2.16 -4.10
C THR A 738 -30.84 -0.80 -4.81
N ALA A 739 -29.75 -0.23 -5.31
CA ALA A 739 -29.76 1.11 -5.88
C ALA A 739 -30.67 1.19 -7.11
N ARG A 740 -31.80 1.90 -6.99
CA ARG A 740 -32.82 2.09 -8.06
C ARG A 740 -33.38 0.78 -8.65
N VAL A 741 -33.29 -0.31 -7.89
CA VAL A 741 -33.89 -1.61 -8.20
C VAL A 741 -35.33 -1.63 -7.68
N SER A 742 -36.26 -2.19 -8.46
CA SER A 742 -37.65 -2.43 -8.04
C SER A 742 -37.73 -3.32 -6.78
N GLU A 743 -38.64 -2.99 -5.85
CA GLU A 743 -38.99 -3.82 -4.67
C GLU A 743 -39.46 -5.25 -5.01
N TYR A 744 -39.74 -5.51 -6.30
CA TYR A 744 -40.12 -6.80 -6.82
C TYR A 744 -39.19 -7.24 -7.94
N ILE A 745 -38.78 -8.50 -7.85
CA ILE A 745 -38.09 -9.25 -8.92
C ILE A 745 -39.08 -10.18 -9.62
N ARG A 746 -38.68 -10.78 -10.74
CA ARG A 746 -39.39 -11.93 -11.32
C ARG A 746 -38.50 -13.16 -11.35
N VAL A 747 -39.02 -14.29 -10.90
CA VAL A 747 -38.35 -15.60 -11.01
C VAL A 747 -39.23 -16.49 -11.88
N ASN A 748 -38.73 -16.88 -13.05
CA ASN A 748 -39.51 -17.60 -14.06
C ASN A 748 -40.87 -16.94 -14.38
N GLY A 749 -40.88 -15.61 -14.50
CA GLY A 749 -42.09 -14.81 -14.73
C GLY A 749 -43.00 -14.60 -13.52
N LYS A 750 -42.74 -15.26 -12.38
CA LYS A 750 -43.50 -15.03 -11.14
C LYS A 750 -42.94 -13.84 -10.38
N LYS A 751 -43.80 -12.90 -10.03
CA LYS A 751 -43.44 -11.71 -9.22
C LYS A 751 -43.14 -12.12 -7.78
N VAL A 752 -41.95 -11.78 -7.29
CA VAL A 752 -41.47 -12.07 -5.93
C VAL A 752 -41.06 -10.74 -5.28
N LYS A 753 -41.50 -10.51 -4.03
CA LYS A 753 -41.07 -9.33 -3.26
C LYS A 753 -39.67 -9.58 -2.71
N MET A 754 -38.78 -8.60 -2.81
CA MET A 754 -37.45 -8.72 -2.23
C MET A 754 -37.51 -8.85 -0.70
N GLY A 755 -36.64 -9.68 -0.14
CA GLY A 755 -36.54 -9.85 1.32
C GLY A 755 -35.94 -8.62 2.01
N ASN A 756 -36.02 -8.56 3.34
CA ASN A 756 -35.50 -7.43 4.12
C ASN A 756 -34.17 -7.74 4.82
N ASP A 757 -33.69 -8.97 4.70
CA ASP A 757 -32.40 -9.38 5.25
C ASP A 757 -31.27 -8.98 4.30
N PHE A 758 -30.07 -8.84 4.85
CA PHE A 758 -28.86 -8.46 4.12
C PHE A 758 -27.77 -9.52 4.26
N ALA A 759 -26.89 -9.60 3.27
CA ALA A 759 -25.70 -10.46 3.30
C ALA A 759 -24.52 -9.71 2.67
N ILE A 760 -23.30 -9.96 3.15
CA ILE A 760 -22.07 -9.30 2.68
C ILE A 760 -22.00 -7.83 3.10
N ASP A 761 -23.00 -7.01 2.76
CA ASP A 761 -23.13 -5.60 3.11
C ASP A 761 -24.62 -5.22 3.24
N ARG A 762 -24.95 -4.16 3.97
CA ARG A 762 -26.32 -3.67 4.17
C ARG A 762 -27.05 -3.21 2.91
N SER A 763 -26.38 -3.13 1.77
CA SER A 763 -26.94 -2.78 0.46
C SER A 763 -27.31 -4.00 -0.39
N PHE A 764 -26.99 -5.22 0.07
CA PHE A 764 -27.17 -6.49 -0.64
C PHE A 764 -28.34 -7.27 -0.02
N ARG A 765 -29.54 -7.11 -0.58
CA ARG A 765 -30.75 -7.77 -0.08
C ARG A 765 -30.76 -9.26 -0.42
N VAL A 766 -31.23 -10.05 0.53
CA VAL A 766 -31.41 -11.50 0.39
C VAL A 766 -32.88 -11.80 0.12
N THR A 767 -33.15 -12.57 -0.93
CA THR A 767 -34.50 -13.01 -1.30
C THR A 767 -34.53 -14.52 -1.49
N ASP A 768 -35.36 -15.24 -0.73
CA ASP A 768 -35.56 -16.67 -0.94
C ASP A 768 -36.29 -16.91 -2.27
N ILE A 769 -35.61 -17.62 -3.18
CA ILE A 769 -36.14 -17.95 -4.51
C ILE A 769 -36.39 -19.46 -4.68
N ALA A 770 -36.06 -20.29 -3.69
CA ALA A 770 -36.22 -21.74 -3.77
C ALA A 770 -37.66 -22.18 -4.16
N PRO A 771 -38.74 -21.51 -3.70
CA PRO A 771 -40.11 -21.90 -4.08
C PRO A 771 -40.49 -21.60 -5.55
N TYR A 772 -39.68 -20.83 -6.27
CA TYR A 772 -40.02 -20.28 -7.59
C TYR A 772 -39.17 -20.85 -8.74
N VAL A 773 -38.17 -21.66 -8.41
CA VAL A 773 -37.28 -22.32 -9.37
C VAL A 773 -37.77 -23.73 -9.74
N LYS A 774 -37.18 -24.29 -10.79
CA LYS A 774 -37.47 -25.65 -11.29
C LYS A 774 -36.19 -26.30 -11.81
N GLU A 775 -36.16 -27.62 -11.92
CA GLU A 775 -35.09 -28.31 -12.64
C GLU A 775 -35.02 -27.87 -14.11
N GLY A 776 -33.81 -27.77 -14.64
CA GLY A 776 -33.48 -27.18 -15.94
C GLY A 776 -33.23 -25.68 -15.88
N ALA A 777 -33.63 -24.98 -16.95
CA ALA A 777 -33.38 -23.55 -17.11
C ALA A 777 -34.31 -22.67 -16.27
N ASN A 778 -33.73 -21.67 -15.63
CA ASN A 778 -34.40 -20.66 -14.81
C ASN A 778 -33.92 -19.25 -15.19
N ASN A 779 -34.76 -18.25 -14.93
CA ASN A 779 -34.39 -16.84 -15.05
C ASN A 779 -34.76 -16.07 -13.78
N VAL A 780 -33.88 -15.15 -13.37
CA VAL A 780 -34.17 -14.06 -12.43
C VAL A 780 -34.16 -12.75 -13.22
N GLU A 781 -35.17 -11.90 -13.02
CA GLU A 781 -35.29 -10.61 -13.69
C GLU A 781 -35.35 -9.47 -12.68
N LEU A 782 -34.55 -8.43 -12.94
CA LEU A 782 -34.44 -7.21 -12.14
C LEU A 782 -34.79 -6.01 -13.01
N ASP A 783 -35.72 -5.17 -12.54
CA ASP A 783 -36.05 -3.90 -13.18
C ASP A 783 -35.30 -2.77 -12.47
N ILE A 784 -34.62 -1.94 -13.26
CA ILE A 784 -33.77 -0.83 -12.81
C ILE A 784 -34.20 0.45 -13.54
N ASP A 785 -34.39 1.53 -12.79
CA ASP A 785 -34.56 2.88 -13.36
C ASP A 785 -33.17 3.51 -13.56
N TYR A 786 -32.61 3.37 -14.77
CA TYR A 786 -31.23 3.78 -15.09
C TYR A 786 -31.13 5.24 -15.51
N TYR A 787 -30.15 5.94 -14.92
CA TYR A 787 -29.83 7.34 -15.17
C TYR A 787 -28.36 7.62 -14.82
N GLN A 788 -27.74 8.60 -15.47
CA GLN A 788 -26.47 9.21 -15.09
C GLN A 788 -26.54 10.73 -15.32
N SER A 789 -25.94 11.48 -14.42
CA SER A 789 -25.79 12.93 -14.50
C SER A 789 -24.71 13.36 -15.51
N ASP A 790 -24.76 14.62 -15.97
CA ASP A 790 -23.76 15.18 -16.88
C ASP A 790 -22.34 15.19 -16.29
N TYR A 791 -22.24 15.25 -14.96
CA TYR A 791 -20.96 15.21 -14.25
C TYR A 791 -20.23 13.88 -14.47
N VAL A 792 -20.93 12.74 -14.42
CA VAL A 792 -20.36 11.42 -14.73
C VAL A 792 -19.72 11.41 -16.12
N TYR A 793 -20.40 11.97 -17.12
CA TYR A 793 -19.88 12.03 -18.48
C TYR A 793 -18.70 12.99 -18.63
N TYR A 794 -18.69 14.11 -17.90
CA TYR A 794 -17.56 15.02 -17.85
C TYR A 794 -16.31 14.33 -17.30
N VAL A 795 -16.42 13.59 -16.20
CA VAL A 795 -15.28 12.87 -15.59
C VAL A 795 -14.79 11.72 -16.49
N LEU A 796 -15.70 10.95 -17.11
CA LEU A 796 -15.31 9.80 -17.93
C LEU A 796 -14.76 10.18 -19.31
N TYR A 797 -15.31 11.23 -19.93
CA TYR A 797 -15.07 11.56 -21.34
C TYR A 797 -14.56 12.99 -21.58
N GLY A 798 -14.47 13.84 -20.56
CA GLY A 798 -14.02 15.24 -20.66
C GLY A 798 -12.50 15.45 -20.68
N GLY A 799 -11.71 14.38 -20.57
CA GLY A 799 -10.24 14.46 -20.60
C GLY A 799 -9.61 14.94 -19.29
N VAL A 800 -10.30 14.77 -18.16
CA VAL A 800 -9.79 15.10 -16.83
C VAL A 800 -8.73 14.10 -16.36
N SER A 801 -7.88 14.55 -15.43
CA SER A 801 -6.86 13.72 -14.79
C SER A 801 -7.46 12.71 -13.79
N GLU A 802 -6.59 11.89 -13.21
CA GLU A 802 -6.92 11.00 -12.09
C GLU A 802 -7.62 11.71 -10.93
N SER A 803 -7.22 12.95 -10.62
CA SER A 803 -7.71 13.73 -9.47
C SER A 803 -9.23 13.82 -9.42
N LEU A 804 -9.86 14.08 -10.57
CA LEU A 804 -11.33 14.13 -10.67
C LEU A 804 -11.96 12.74 -10.88
N ARG A 805 -11.22 11.75 -11.39
CA ARG A 805 -11.71 10.36 -11.47
C ARG A 805 -11.88 9.73 -10.09
N ASN A 806 -11.05 10.11 -9.13
CA ASN A 806 -11.13 9.64 -7.74
C ASN A 806 -12.34 10.23 -6.97
N CYS A 807 -13.01 11.24 -7.54
CA CYS A 807 -14.22 11.85 -7.02
C CYS A 807 -15.52 11.25 -7.61
N LEU A 808 -15.41 10.25 -8.50
CA LEU A 808 -16.54 9.80 -9.30
C LEU A 808 -17.62 9.12 -8.43
N VAL A 809 -18.89 9.41 -8.76
CA VAL A 809 -20.06 8.79 -8.16
C VAL A 809 -21.06 8.51 -9.29
N PHE A 810 -21.35 7.24 -9.54
CA PHE A 810 -22.41 6.86 -10.48
C PHE A 810 -23.80 7.04 -9.86
N ASP A 811 -24.76 7.55 -10.62
CA ASP A 811 -26.15 7.71 -10.18
C ASP A 811 -26.94 6.38 -10.15
N THR A 812 -26.63 5.50 -11.09
CA THR A 812 -27.14 4.12 -11.16
C THR A 812 -26.00 3.16 -11.54
N GLU A 813 -25.82 2.09 -10.78
CA GLU A 813 -24.79 1.08 -11.07
C GLU A 813 -25.43 -0.21 -11.57
N ILE A 814 -24.86 -0.79 -12.64
CA ILE A 814 -25.27 -2.09 -13.18
C ILE A 814 -24.35 -3.15 -12.60
N GLU A 815 -24.95 -4.10 -11.89
CA GLU A 815 -24.20 -4.98 -11.00
C GLU A 815 -24.56 -6.46 -11.15
N ASN A 816 -23.59 -7.30 -10.77
CA ASN A 816 -23.76 -8.75 -10.72
C ASN A 816 -24.79 -9.13 -9.65
N VAL A 817 -25.42 -10.29 -9.80
CA VAL A 817 -26.19 -10.92 -8.72
C VAL A 817 -25.55 -12.23 -8.30
N TYR A 818 -25.87 -12.67 -7.08
CA TYR A 818 -25.28 -13.89 -6.53
C TYR A 818 -26.39 -14.84 -6.11
N LEU A 819 -26.20 -16.14 -6.35
CA LEU A 819 -27.02 -17.17 -5.73
C LEU A 819 -26.27 -17.77 -4.55
N ARG A 820 -26.98 -17.97 -3.43
CA ARG A 820 -26.45 -18.55 -2.20
C ARG A 820 -27.32 -19.70 -1.73
N GLY A 821 -26.74 -20.84 -1.38
CA GLY A 821 -27.56 -21.98 -0.95
C GLY A 821 -26.81 -23.27 -0.69
N ASN A 822 -27.59 -24.34 -0.52
CA ASN A 822 -27.08 -25.68 -0.22
C ASN A 822 -26.93 -26.47 -1.53
N PHE A 823 -25.97 -26.05 -2.36
CA PHE A 823 -25.67 -26.66 -3.65
C PHE A 823 -24.16 -26.73 -3.89
N ALA A 824 -23.76 -27.60 -4.80
CA ALA A 824 -22.45 -27.55 -5.45
C ALA A 824 -22.63 -27.10 -6.91
N VAL A 825 -21.54 -26.70 -7.55
CA VAL A 825 -21.51 -26.37 -8.98
C VAL A 825 -20.98 -27.58 -9.75
N ASP A 826 -21.67 -27.97 -10.81
CA ASP A 826 -21.23 -29.05 -11.69
C ASP A 826 -20.14 -28.52 -12.61
N THR A 827 -18.89 -28.85 -12.28
CA THR A 827 -17.72 -28.41 -13.01
C THR A 827 -17.03 -29.59 -13.67
N ASP A 828 -16.77 -29.51 -14.98
CA ASP A 828 -15.90 -30.47 -15.67
C ASP A 828 -14.42 -30.29 -15.26
N PRO A 829 -13.76 -31.30 -14.64
CA PRO A 829 -12.34 -31.25 -14.29
C PRO A 829 -11.41 -30.95 -15.47
N ALA A 830 -11.78 -31.36 -16.70
CA ALA A 830 -10.98 -31.13 -17.89
C ALA A 830 -10.94 -29.64 -18.32
N CYS A 831 -11.85 -28.82 -17.79
CA CYS A 831 -11.92 -27.40 -18.08
C CYS A 831 -11.13 -26.53 -17.10
N PHE A 832 -10.46 -27.11 -16.09
CA PHE A 832 -9.58 -26.39 -15.18
C PHE A 832 -8.14 -26.34 -15.68
N THR A 833 -7.49 -25.19 -15.54
CA THR A 833 -6.05 -25.01 -15.78
C THR A 833 -5.43 -24.29 -14.59
N PHE A 834 -4.41 -24.87 -13.97
CA PHE A 834 -3.69 -24.25 -12.87
C PHE A 834 -2.66 -23.25 -13.40
N CYS A 835 -2.55 -22.10 -12.74
CA CYS A 835 -1.71 -20.97 -13.11
C CYS A 835 -0.78 -20.57 -11.96
N GLU A 836 0.08 -19.58 -12.22
CA GLU A 836 0.92 -18.96 -11.19
C GLU A 836 0.08 -18.28 -10.09
N ASN A 837 0.74 -17.96 -8.96
CA ASN A 837 0.13 -17.27 -7.82
C ASN A 837 -1.12 -17.96 -7.25
N ASN A 838 -1.18 -19.30 -7.31
CA ASN A 838 -2.35 -20.11 -6.93
C ASN A 838 -3.60 -19.87 -7.81
N GLY A 839 -3.47 -19.18 -8.93
CA GLY A 839 -4.56 -18.93 -9.87
C GLY A 839 -5.05 -20.21 -10.55
N ILE A 840 -6.33 -20.24 -10.87
CA ILE A 840 -6.99 -21.34 -11.56
C ILE A 840 -7.91 -20.75 -12.63
N ARG A 841 -7.74 -21.17 -13.88
CA ARG A 841 -8.65 -20.86 -14.98
C ARG A 841 -9.71 -21.93 -15.12
N TYR A 842 -10.92 -21.50 -15.42
CA TYR A 842 -12.04 -22.37 -15.78
C TYR A 842 -12.63 -21.96 -17.12
N SER A 843 -12.65 -22.89 -18.07
CA SER A 843 -13.11 -22.65 -19.43
C SER A 843 -14.64 -22.49 -19.51
N LYS A 844 -15.13 -21.63 -20.40
CA LYS A 844 -16.58 -21.40 -20.59
C LYS A 844 -17.32 -22.65 -21.07
N GLU A 845 -16.62 -23.58 -21.70
CA GLU A 845 -17.16 -24.85 -22.22
C GLU A 845 -17.56 -25.82 -21.09
N GLY A 846 -17.07 -25.61 -19.86
CA GLY A 846 -17.31 -26.52 -18.74
C GLY A 846 -18.71 -26.43 -18.11
N GLY A 847 -19.43 -25.31 -18.32
CA GLY A 847 -20.76 -25.07 -17.73
C GLY A 847 -20.72 -24.81 -16.21
N LEU A 848 -21.83 -24.30 -15.65
CA LEU A 848 -21.93 -23.95 -14.22
C LEU A 848 -23.34 -24.27 -13.66
N ALA A 849 -23.84 -25.48 -13.91
CA ALA A 849 -25.15 -25.89 -13.41
C ALA A 849 -25.10 -26.23 -11.91
N LEU A 850 -26.18 -25.95 -11.16
CA LEU A 850 -26.24 -26.25 -9.74
C LEU A 850 -26.65 -27.73 -9.53
N VAL A 851 -25.91 -28.44 -8.68
CA VAL A 851 -26.08 -29.85 -8.33
C VAL A 851 -26.13 -30.08 -6.82
N ALA A 852 -26.51 -31.29 -6.41
CA ALA A 852 -26.53 -31.69 -5.02
C ALA A 852 -25.10 -31.76 -4.46
N GLN A 853 -24.94 -31.34 -3.20
CA GLN A 853 -23.66 -31.40 -2.51
C GLN A 853 -23.27 -32.86 -2.21
N ARG A 854 -21.97 -33.15 -2.32
CA ARG A 854 -21.37 -34.44 -1.92
C ARG A 854 -20.49 -34.26 -0.69
N LYS A 855 -20.39 -35.30 0.14
CA LYS A 855 -19.50 -35.33 1.32
C LYS A 855 -18.04 -35.62 0.98
N ASP A 856 -17.78 -36.13 -0.22
CA ASP A 856 -16.43 -36.39 -0.70
C ASP A 856 -15.88 -35.10 -1.33
N ILE A 857 -15.31 -34.24 -0.49
CA ILE A 857 -14.70 -32.96 -0.85
C ILE A 857 -13.22 -33.05 -0.52
N ASN A 858 -12.38 -32.80 -1.52
CA ASN A 858 -10.93 -32.74 -1.38
C ASN A 858 -10.52 -31.48 -0.62
N ALA A 859 -10.08 -31.66 0.63
CA ALA A 859 -9.50 -30.57 1.44
C ALA A 859 -8.27 -29.92 0.79
N GLY A 860 -7.64 -30.60 -0.18
CA GLY A 860 -6.51 -30.10 -0.94
C GLY A 860 -6.82 -28.89 -1.83
N ASN A 861 -8.01 -28.90 -2.44
CA ASN A 861 -8.53 -27.82 -3.26
C ASN A 861 -10.03 -28.01 -3.50
N ILE A 862 -10.88 -27.24 -2.81
CA ILE A 862 -12.33 -27.40 -2.94
C ILE A 862 -12.90 -26.79 -4.24
N VAL A 863 -12.14 -25.90 -4.89
CA VAL A 863 -12.57 -25.16 -6.10
C VAL A 863 -12.96 -26.14 -7.21
N THR A 864 -12.18 -27.21 -7.38
CA THR A 864 -12.41 -28.24 -8.40
C THR A 864 -13.49 -29.27 -8.01
N ASP A 865 -14.00 -29.20 -6.78
CA ASP A 865 -15.02 -30.11 -6.24
C ASP A 865 -16.40 -29.47 -6.11
N GLY A 866 -16.68 -28.48 -6.97
CA GLY A 866 -17.98 -27.83 -7.07
C GLY A 866 -18.16 -26.64 -6.13
N TYR A 867 -17.07 -26.10 -5.58
CA TYR A 867 -17.06 -24.90 -4.76
C TYR A 867 -16.23 -23.75 -5.40
N PRO A 868 -16.33 -23.48 -6.72
CA PRO A 868 -15.44 -22.53 -7.38
C PRO A 868 -15.63 -21.08 -6.93
N PHE A 869 -16.84 -20.67 -6.58
CA PHE A 869 -17.17 -19.31 -6.08
C PHE A 869 -17.28 -19.25 -4.55
N PHE A 870 -16.81 -20.28 -3.84
CA PHE A 870 -16.98 -20.35 -2.39
C PHE A 870 -16.37 -19.15 -1.68
N ALA A 871 -17.08 -18.65 -0.67
CA ALA A 871 -16.67 -17.55 0.19
C ALA A 871 -17.24 -17.82 1.60
N GLY A 872 -16.37 -18.13 2.56
CA GLY A 872 -16.75 -18.40 3.95
C GLY A 872 -15.80 -19.39 4.64
N GLU A 873 -16.37 -20.19 5.53
CA GLU A 873 -15.65 -21.18 6.32
C GLU A 873 -16.09 -22.61 5.98
N ILE A 874 -15.14 -23.54 5.93
CA ILE A 874 -15.39 -24.97 5.78
C ILE A 874 -14.63 -25.74 6.85
N THR A 875 -15.32 -26.69 7.49
CA THR A 875 -14.74 -27.51 8.57
C THR A 875 -14.42 -28.90 8.07
N PHE A 876 -13.16 -29.29 8.23
CA PHE A 876 -12.68 -30.64 7.96
C PHE A 876 -12.30 -31.36 9.26
N SER A 877 -12.40 -32.68 9.25
CA SER A 877 -12.00 -33.55 10.35
C SER A 877 -11.09 -34.67 9.85
N THR A 878 -10.10 -35.02 10.65
CA THR A 878 -9.24 -36.18 10.45
C THR A 878 -8.83 -36.76 11.79
N THR A 879 -8.13 -37.89 11.76
CA THR A 879 -7.67 -38.59 12.94
C THR A 879 -6.16 -38.64 12.97
N VAL A 880 -5.57 -38.33 14.12
CA VAL A 880 -4.13 -38.44 14.37
C VAL A 880 -3.84 -39.37 15.54
N THR A 881 -2.93 -40.33 15.36
CA THR A 881 -2.47 -41.21 16.44
C THR A 881 -1.23 -40.61 17.10
N HIS A 882 -1.25 -40.45 18.42
CA HIS A 882 -0.14 -39.90 19.21
C HIS A 882 0.36 -40.91 20.25
N LYS A 883 1.69 -41.05 20.36
CA LYS A 883 2.36 -41.80 21.42
C LYS A 883 3.30 -40.88 22.19
N LYS A 884 3.55 -41.21 23.46
CA LYS A 884 4.50 -40.47 24.29
C LYS A 884 5.89 -40.42 23.62
N GLY A 885 6.40 -39.20 23.41
CA GLY A 885 7.68 -38.96 22.74
C GLY A 885 7.58 -38.61 21.26
N ASP A 886 6.39 -38.76 20.65
CA ASP A 886 6.12 -38.23 19.31
C ASP A 886 6.11 -36.70 19.35
N THR A 887 6.33 -36.07 18.19
CA THR A 887 6.15 -34.62 18.05
C THR A 887 4.69 -34.23 18.29
N THR A 888 4.51 -33.04 18.86
CA THR A 888 3.20 -32.44 19.14
C THR A 888 2.90 -31.26 18.22
N TRP A 889 3.85 -30.88 17.35
CA TRP A 889 3.69 -29.74 16.45
C TRP A 889 2.91 -30.11 15.20
N LEU A 890 1.87 -29.34 14.91
CA LEU A 890 1.16 -29.36 13.65
C LEU A 890 1.67 -28.21 12.77
N ARG A 891 1.92 -28.51 11.50
CA ARG A 891 2.06 -27.53 10.43
C ARG A 891 0.95 -27.73 9.43
N LEU A 892 0.31 -26.64 9.02
CA LEU A 892 -0.77 -26.66 8.04
C LEU A 892 -0.44 -25.70 6.90
N THR A 893 0.18 -26.19 5.83
CA THR A 893 0.45 -25.39 4.63
C THR A 893 -0.74 -25.43 3.66
N GLY A 894 -0.76 -24.53 2.69
CA GLY A 894 -1.79 -24.46 1.64
C GLY A 894 -2.23 -23.03 1.37
N ARG A 895 -3.44 -22.86 0.81
CA ARG A 895 -4.03 -21.55 0.53
C ARG A 895 -5.32 -21.37 1.32
N TYR A 896 -5.25 -20.53 2.35
CA TYR A 896 -6.35 -20.12 3.21
C TYR A 896 -6.00 -18.78 3.89
N ALA A 897 -6.99 -18.02 4.35
CA ALA A 897 -6.74 -16.81 5.14
C ALA A 897 -6.35 -17.19 6.59
N THR A 898 -7.25 -17.90 7.28
CA THR A 898 -7.02 -18.41 8.65
C THR A 898 -7.43 -19.87 8.76
N ALA A 899 -6.85 -20.58 9.74
CA ALA A 899 -7.25 -21.94 10.09
C ALA A 899 -7.43 -22.08 11.60
N GLU A 900 -8.65 -22.36 12.06
CA GLU A 900 -8.92 -22.68 13.46
C GLU A 900 -8.69 -24.17 13.71
N ILE A 901 -7.90 -24.49 14.74
CA ILE A 901 -7.52 -25.85 15.09
C ILE A 901 -8.22 -26.27 16.38
N SER A 902 -8.85 -27.44 16.35
CA SER A 902 -9.43 -28.09 17.53
C SER A 902 -8.99 -29.55 17.63
N VAL A 903 -8.70 -30.02 18.85
CA VAL A 903 -8.33 -31.40 19.13
C VAL A 903 -9.30 -31.96 20.17
N ASN A 904 -9.91 -33.11 19.88
CA ASN A 904 -10.88 -33.79 20.76
C ASN A 904 -12.01 -32.85 21.23
N GLY A 905 -12.52 -32.02 20.32
CA GLY A 905 -13.59 -31.04 20.59
C GLY A 905 -13.16 -29.78 21.35
N LYS A 906 -11.87 -29.60 21.67
CA LYS A 906 -11.35 -28.40 22.34
C LYS A 906 -10.58 -27.52 21.36
N LYS A 907 -10.90 -26.23 21.32
CA LYS A 907 -10.16 -25.22 20.53
C LYS A 907 -8.74 -25.07 21.07
N VAL A 908 -7.76 -25.22 20.17
CA VAL A 908 -6.33 -25.03 20.44
C VAL A 908 -5.93 -23.59 20.14
N GLY A 909 -6.26 -23.10 18.95
CA GLY A 909 -5.89 -21.75 18.50
C GLY A 909 -6.23 -21.50 17.03
N VAL A 910 -5.83 -20.33 16.52
CA VAL A 910 -6.02 -19.94 15.12
C VAL A 910 -4.65 -19.67 14.50
N LEU A 911 -4.38 -20.34 13.38
CA LEU A 911 -3.23 -20.07 12.52
C LEU A 911 -3.52 -18.79 11.75
N LEU A 912 -3.06 -17.66 12.30
CA LEU A 912 -3.21 -16.32 11.74
C LEU A 912 -1.89 -15.84 11.11
N LEU A 913 -0.87 -15.65 11.95
CA LEU A 913 0.44 -15.12 11.58
C LEU A 913 1.53 -16.20 11.44
N SER A 914 1.14 -17.47 11.57
CA SER A 914 2.00 -18.65 11.50
C SER A 914 1.21 -19.81 10.90
N GLU A 915 1.92 -20.78 10.34
CA GLU A 915 1.37 -22.06 9.86
C GLU A 915 1.56 -23.21 10.88
N ASP A 916 2.23 -22.91 11.99
CA ASP A 916 2.63 -23.86 13.01
C ASP A 916 1.88 -23.62 14.33
N ILE A 917 1.47 -24.71 14.99
CA ILE A 917 0.90 -24.68 16.34
C ILE A 917 1.29 -25.94 17.14
N ASP A 918 1.55 -25.78 18.44
CA ASP A 918 1.84 -26.89 19.35
C ASP A 918 0.53 -27.46 19.93
N LEU A 919 0.31 -28.77 19.77
CA LEU A 919 -0.88 -29.47 20.26
C LEU A 919 -0.64 -30.20 21.60
N LYS A 920 0.53 -30.03 22.22
CA LYS A 920 1.00 -30.81 23.38
C LYS A 920 -0.02 -30.98 24.50
N ASP A 921 -0.74 -29.92 24.87
CA ASP A 921 -1.68 -29.92 26.00
C ASP A 921 -3.06 -30.50 25.65
N PHE A 922 -3.28 -30.87 24.39
CA PHE A 922 -4.58 -31.32 23.87
C PHE A 922 -4.56 -32.76 23.33
N LEU A 923 -3.37 -33.31 23.08
CA LEU A 923 -3.20 -34.69 22.61
C LEU A 923 -3.30 -35.69 23.78
N CYS A 924 -4.03 -36.77 23.53
CA CYS A 924 -4.10 -37.97 24.38
C CYS A 924 -3.30 -39.11 23.76
N GLU A 925 -2.83 -40.05 24.58
CA GLU A 925 -2.22 -41.29 24.08
C GLU A 925 -3.25 -42.11 23.29
N GLY A 926 -2.89 -42.52 22.07
CA GLY A 926 -3.78 -43.22 21.15
C GLY A 926 -4.37 -42.29 20.09
N GLU A 927 -5.64 -42.48 19.78
CA GLU A 927 -6.34 -41.81 18.68
C GLU A 927 -6.91 -40.44 19.13
N ASN A 928 -6.71 -39.40 18.32
CA ASN A 928 -7.22 -38.06 18.57
C ASN A 928 -7.97 -37.54 17.33
N GLU A 929 -9.12 -36.91 17.56
CA GLU A 929 -9.85 -36.20 16.50
C GLU A 929 -9.23 -34.80 16.31
N LEU A 930 -8.78 -34.51 15.10
CA LEU A 930 -8.31 -33.19 14.68
C LEU A 930 -9.37 -32.55 13.78
N THR A 931 -9.89 -31.40 14.18
CA THR A 931 -10.79 -30.57 13.36
C THR A 931 -10.07 -29.29 12.93
N VAL A 932 -10.22 -28.94 11.65
CA VAL A 932 -9.62 -27.76 11.03
C VAL A 932 -10.72 -26.95 10.32
N THR A 933 -10.97 -25.73 10.77
CA THR A 933 -11.91 -24.80 10.12
C THR A 933 -11.12 -23.80 9.29
N LEU A 934 -11.18 -23.93 7.97
CA LEU A 934 -10.51 -23.04 7.03
C LEU A 934 -11.42 -21.87 6.65
N CYS A 935 -10.89 -20.65 6.72
CA CYS A 935 -11.54 -19.45 6.20
C CYS A 935 -10.83 -18.98 4.92
N ASN A 936 -11.58 -18.57 3.90
CA ASN A 936 -11.02 -17.96 2.69
C ASN A 936 -11.30 -16.45 2.63
N SER A 937 -11.24 -15.88 1.42
CA SER A 937 -11.63 -14.51 1.15
C SER A 937 -12.73 -14.43 0.10
N TYR A 938 -13.22 -13.22 -0.18
CA TYR A 938 -14.16 -12.97 -1.26
C TYR A 938 -13.54 -13.09 -2.66
N ARG A 939 -12.27 -13.50 -2.81
CA ARG A 939 -11.58 -13.52 -4.12
C ARG A 939 -12.32 -14.33 -5.18
N ASN A 940 -12.84 -15.49 -4.81
CA ASN A 940 -13.53 -16.37 -5.75
C ASN A 940 -14.96 -15.91 -6.03
N LEU A 941 -15.57 -15.12 -5.14
CA LEU A 941 -16.92 -14.57 -5.32
C LEU A 941 -16.93 -13.24 -6.08
N MET A 942 -15.99 -12.34 -5.77
CA MET A 942 -15.99 -10.94 -6.21
C MET A 942 -14.69 -10.49 -6.91
N GLY A 943 -13.72 -11.38 -7.09
CA GLY A 943 -12.45 -11.04 -7.74
C GLY A 943 -12.59 -10.75 -9.24
N PRO A 944 -11.51 -10.29 -9.87
CA PRO A 944 -11.49 -10.00 -11.32
C PRO A 944 -11.47 -11.30 -12.13
N HIS A 945 -12.64 -11.93 -12.31
CA HIS A 945 -12.76 -13.25 -12.94
C HIS A 945 -12.34 -13.27 -14.42
N HIS A 946 -12.59 -12.18 -15.15
CA HIS A 946 -12.47 -12.14 -16.62
C HIS A 946 -11.20 -11.46 -17.13
N GLY A 947 -10.30 -11.03 -16.25
CA GLY A 947 -9.01 -10.44 -16.65
C GLY A 947 -8.07 -11.45 -17.32
N GLU A 948 -6.95 -10.98 -17.87
CA GLU A 948 -5.91 -11.82 -18.53
C GLU A 948 -5.05 -12.61 -17.54
N ILE A 949 -4.78 -12.05 -16.36
CA ILE A 949 -4.02 -12.69 -15.29
C ILE A 949 -4.99 -13.40 -14.34
N ALA A 950 -4.77 -14.69 -14.09
CA ALA A 950 -5.68 -15.48 -13.26
C ALA A 950 -5.68 -15.02 -11.79
N GLU A 951 -4.50 -14.74 -11.23
CA GLU A 951 -4.37 -14.05 -9.94
C GLU A 951 -3.34 -12.91 -10.01
N PRO A 952 -3.80 -11.66 -10.12
CA PRO A 952 -2.93 -10.49 -10.11
C PRO A 952 -2.46 -10.15 -8.69
N LEU A 953 -1.16 -9.85 -8.54
CA LEU A 953 -0.56 -9.43 -7.25
C LEU A 953 -0.63 -7.90 -7.01
N SER A 954 -1.20 -7.16 -7.95
CA SER A 954 -1.53 -5.75 -7.83
C SER A 954 -2.95 -5.55 -8.36
N VAL A 955 -3.87 -5.17 -7.48
CA VAL A 955 -5.30 -5.10 -7.76
C VAL A 955 -5.81 -3.68 -7.53
N ASN A 956 -6.45 -3.11 -8.53
CA ASN A 956 -7.05 -1.78 -8.50
C ASN A 956 -8.35 -1.78 -9.34
N PRO A 957 -9.13 -0.69 -9.38
CA PRO A 957 -10.37 -0.63 -10.15
C PRO A 957 -10.23 -1.04 -11.63
N LYS A 958 -9.09 -0.75 -12.27
CA LYS A 958 -8.83 -1.10 -13.69
C LYS A 958 -8.67 -2.61 -13.89
N THR A 959 -8.31 -3.37 -12.86
CA THR A 959 -8.24 -4.85 -12.91
C THR A 959 -9.63 -5.47 -13.12
N PHE A 960 -10.70 -4.77 -12.74
CA PHE A 960 -12.09 -5.19 -12.92
C PHE A 960 -12.77 -4.56 -14.14
N SER A 961 -12.10 -3.63 -14.84
CA SER A 961 -12.74 -2.78 -15.83
C SER A 961 -12.23 -3.02 -17.26
N PHE A 962 -13.18 -3.05 -18.18
CA PHE A 962 -12.96 -3.11 -19.63
C PHE A 962 -13.44 -1.84 -20.35
N GLU A 963 -13.61 -0.75 -19.59
CA GLU A 963 -14.05 0.55 -20.11
C GLU A 963 -13.23 0.96 -21.34
N LYS A 964 -13.92 1.36 -22.41
CA LYS A 964 -13.35 1.79 -23.70
C LYS A 964 -12.57 0.70 -24.45
N LYS A 965 -12.66 -0.58 -24.05
CA LYS A 965 -11.98 -1.71 -24.73
C LYS A 965 -12.93 -2.58 -25.56
N TRP A 966 -14.22 -2.28 -25.58
CA TRP A 966 -15.21 -3.01 -26.37
C TRP A 966 -15.32 -2.41 -27.77
N GLU A 967 -15.11 -3.24 -28.78
CA GLU A 967 -15.28 -2.89 -30.19
C GLU A 967 -16.22 -3.91 -30.85
N ASN A 968 -17.33 -3.43 -31.43
CA ASN A 968 -18.34 -4.29 -32.06
C ASN A 968 -18.79 -5.47 -31.17
N GLY A 969 -18.94 -5.22 -29.87
CA GLY A 969 -19.37 -6.21 -28.87
C GLY A 969 -18.31 -7.23 -28.44
N LYS A 970 -17.03 -7.03 -28.80
CA LYS A 970 -15.90 -7.88 -28.40
C LYS A 970 -14.85 -7.07 -27.62
N CYS A 971 -14.17 -7.72 -26.69
CA CYS A 971 -13.03 -7.15 -25.98
C CYS A 971 -11.91 -8.20 -25.90
N GLU A 972 -10.75 -7.92 -26.48
CA GLU A 972 -9.62 -8.87 -26.51
C GLU A 972 -9.07 -9.17 -25.11
N LYS A 973 -9.21 -8.22 -24.17
CA LYS A 973 -8.76 -8.39 -22.78
C LYS A 973 -9.77 -9.12 -21.91
N PHE A 974 -10.99 -9.33 -22.39
CA PHE A 974 -12.05 -10.02 -21.65
C PHE A 974 -11.99 -11.52 -21.93
N ASN A 975 -11.75 -12.32 -20.89
CA ASN A 975 -11.82 -13.76 -20.94
C ASN A 975 -13.24 -14.24 -20.63
N ASP A 976 -13.85 -14.99 -21.55
CA ASP A 976 -15.20 -15.52 -21.34
C ASP A 976 -15.33 -16.55 -20.21
N GLY A 977 -14.23 -17.23 -19.87
CA GLY A 977 -14.13 -18.13 -18.73
C GLY A 977 -13.90 -17.37 -17.42
N TYR A 978 -13.59 -18.12 -16.36
CA TYR A 978 -13.38 -17.58 -15.01
C TYR A 978 -11.95 -17.77 -14.53
N ALA A 979 -11.52 -16.85 -13.66
CA ALA A 979 -10.30 -16.96 -12.87
C ALA A 979 -10.62 -17.04 -11.37
N PHE A 980 -10.23 -18.15 -10.77
CA PHE A 980 -10.32 -18.42 -9.34
C PHE A 980 -8.92 -18.51 -8.73
N VAL A 981 -8.87 -18.62 -7.41
CA VAL A 981 -7.68 -18.98 -6.64
C VAL A 981 -7.95 -20.27 -5.90
N ARG A 982 -6.94 -21.15 -5.80
CA ARG A 982 -6.98 -22.36 -5.00
C ARG A 982 -7.43 -22.05 -3.56
N PHE A 983 -8.24 -22.93 -2.99
CA PHE A 983 -8.57 -22.88 -1.56
C PHE A 983 -8.54 -24.28 -0.96
N GLY A 984 -7.66 -24.49 0.01
CA GLY A 984 -7.40 -25.79 0.63
C GLY A 984 -6.02 -25.89 1.28
N ILE A 985 -5.72 -27.05 1.84
CA ILE A 985 -4.46 -27.37 2.53
C ILE A 985 -3.56 -28.24 1.65
N ASP A 986 -2.24 -28.24 1.84
CA ASP A 986 -1.39 -29.21 1.14
C ASP A 986 -1.51 -30.60 1.76
N SER A 987 -1.36 -31.62 0.91
CA SER A 987 -1.46 -33.04 1.26
C SER A 987 -0.24 -33.57 2.00
#